data_AF-A0A5R8LWG8-F1
#
_entry.id   AF-A0A5R8LWG8-F1
#
_cell.length_a   1.000
_cell.length_b   1.000
_cell.length_c   1.000
_cell.angle_alpha   90.00
_cell.angle_beta   90.00
_cell.angle_gamma   90.00
#
_symmetry.space_group_name_H-M   'P 1'
#
loop_
_entity.id
_entity.type
_entity.pdbx_description
1 polymer ?
#
loop_
_entity_poly.entity_id
_entity_poly.type
_entity_poly.pdbx_seq_one_letter_code
_entity_poly.pdbx_strand_id
1 'polypeptide(L)'
;MKFFKLLLIISLMVAADVSWSQETFRDNFSSASYSNNDGSQNFSSNWIENNDNNNPGSGSTRITSGRLRFSNSDDDWIYRFVPLAGASSVQLTLDFDGTSRGGEIMDVYIYNSNTAFWNLVGSVDSNTTGTITYNLTAAEIDSNPAIIFYPRDTDWQNGDTIFIDNVLFTAFYDPVVEITDVSVDETAGTVDITVTHTATNTGSFSVNFQTVDNTAVSGSDYNFNSGTLNFSGTVGDTETVTVTILDDSLLEGPESFILDLTGSSNPSVDITDNGTITINDDEVQVNPPLVLVREFNGNFDYTSTGGSLRTLPNNNSNNDACQIQATSQAPLLVDVPVGATIEKAYLYWAHSNGTLDTNVTFEGQNVTADQAYTSFITTRQFNGYVSDVTSIVQAKANLNTADFTFTDLDIDNSATYCSSSTVLGGWALMIFYEEPSLPVSTINVYQGFYGISDDTNSYTLDSFYAISGAGSKASFLSWEGDENIVGAGSGTVVENLSISVPGDPAVDLTGDGGQTGNNPYNSTIYDNTTPTTINITTSYGLDWDTYDLTSILDPGDTQFTANVAMGQDFVISNAVVLKVQSNLIAGTVFEDINYGGGSGRDMATSSGIPVEGSTVEIYDNLGNLWNSETTDANGEYAFGGMADGTYIIRVVNSTVRSSRGGGTACTACWPIQTFRTSHNGTSYNYITDEIGGAFPDQEDVSAGTFSGAQSVSSVTIAGGGLGNIDFGFNFNSIVNTNEDGQGSLEQFIVNSNNLDETGLDIEANALFDPVSGEDTSVFMIPTSSDPLGRTADSNYSGGYFDIFISNGNPLSNISSDNTKIDGRTQTAYSGNTNTGTVGGGGTQVGISSLALPNYDLPEIQVHRNGGDVFKINANNTQIRNLSVYANNNAGIRIDGGSIDIQNNLLGVSASGVNAGNIDIAVENLGGNLLVDSNYIATTTDSGILINGGTSNIIQNNHITSNGDAACDDNILINGGSGIVIQQNLIENAASLGIDAALSSGNLIISQNTITGSGQDGGNCGVGPEDMGIELAGSNSQISNNVIYSNGGAGIVLIGSGNGNLISQNSFYANGINAPALGIDILGDGVTLNDLNDADGGPNGNLNFPIISGVYGSATSLTVEGWSRPGATLEFFVTDINEGTASAGDNQLGLLRDYGEGQVYISTLVEGSGSDQDSNLLPYTDMDGNTDNTNKFKFTIPLPPGVTIGELITATATLSNSTSEFSPLSEIRTNSLITNKRITYRIKKN
;
A
#
# COMPACT_ATOMS: atom_id res chain seq x y z
N MET A 1 21.74 -67.68 27.25
CA MET A 1 21.80 -66.34 27.87
C MET A 1 20.99 -65.37 27.02
N LYS A 2 19.70 -65.26 27.34
CA LYS A 2 18.77 -64.23 26.88
C LYS A 2 18.09 -63.77 28.17
N PHE A 3 18.41 -62.59 28.66
CA PHE A 3 17.66 -61.80 29.65
C PHE A 3 18.55 -60.62 30.05
N PHE A 4 18.40 -59.49 29.35
CA PHE A 4 18.49 -58.11 29.85
C PHE A 4 18.24 -57.17 28.65
N LYS A 5 16.96 -57.09 28.26
CA LYS A 5 16.35 -55.85 27.76
C LYS A 5 15.89 -55.06 29.00
N LEU A 6 15.72 -53.75 28.84
CA LEU A 6 14.87 -52.87 29.66
C LEU A 6 15.58 -52.00 30.72
N LEU A 7 16.44 -51.08 30.29
CA LEU A 7 16.52 -49.70 30.80
C LEU A 7 17.50 -48.87 29.93
N LEU A 8 16.99 -48.24 28.86
CA LEU A 8 17.39 -46.92 28.30
C LEU A 8 16.64 -46.72 26.97
N ILE A 9 15.33 -46.53 27.06
CA ILE A 9 14.56 -45.76 26.09
C ILE A 9 14.36 -44.41 26.77
N ILE A 10 14.51 -43.33 26.00
CA ILE A 10 14.59 -41.89 26.35
C ILE A 10 16.03 -41.38 26.24
N SER A 11 16.21 -40.35 25.39
CA SER A 11 17.44 -39.68 24.95
C SER A 11 18.21 -40.30 23.78
N LEU A 12 17.61 -40.25 22.59
CA LEU A 12 18.35 -39.88 21.36
C LEU A 12 17.37 -39.25 20.34
N MET A 13 16.67 -38.21 20.80
CA MET A 13 16.23 -37.11 19.95
C MET A 13 17.14 -35.94 20.33
N VAL A 14 18.16 -35.66 19.52
CA VAL A 14 18.86 -34.38 19.50
C VAL A 14 19.24 -34.12 18.05
N ALA A 15 18.61 -33.08 17.51
CA ALA A 15 18.96 -32.26 16.35
C ALA A 15 19.68 -32.95 15.18
N ALA A 16 18.94 -33.16 14.08
CA ALA A 16 19.54 -32.86 12.80
C ALA A 16 19.69 -31.33 12.78
N ASP A 17 20.93 -30.85 12.89
CA ASP A 17 21.22 -29.44 12.66
C ASP A 17 20.80 -29.14 11.22
N VAL A 18 19.69 -28.41 11.07
CA VAL A 18 19.39 -27.69 9.84
C VAL A 18 20.49 -26.64 9.75
N SER A 19 21.52 -26.87 8.93
CA SER A 19 22.51 -25.85 8.63
C SER A 19 21.85 -24.85 7.69
N TRP A 20 21.43 -23.72 8.23
CA TRP A 20 21.09 -22.56 7.42
C TRP A 20 22.37 -22.07 6.73
N SER A 21 22.25 -21.55 5.51
CA SER A 21 23.33 -21.02 4.67
C SER A 21 24.01 -19.81 5.33
N GLN A 22 24.84 -20.06 6.33
CA GLN A 22 25.46 -19.03 7.14
C GLN A 22 26.78 -18.58 6.50
N GLU A 23 26.79 -17.37 5.95
CA GLU A 23 28.02 -16.66 5.60
C GLU A 23 28.47 -15.76 6.75
N THR A 24 29.79 -15.60 6.90
CA THR A 24 30.37 -14.75 7.94
C THR A 24 31.37 -13.77 7.35
N PHE A 25 31.17 -12.48 7.62
CA PHE A 25 32.14 -11.41 7.33
C PHE A 25 32.75 -10.99 8.66
N ARG A 26 34.02 -11.32 8.88
CA ARG A 26 34.64 -11.21 10.20
C ARG A 26 35.98 -10.51 10.16
N ASP A 27 36.25 -9.64 11.13
CA ASP A 27 37.56 -9.08 11.41
C ASP A 27 37.83 -9.12 12.92
N ASN A 28 38.80 -9.93 13.33
CA ASN A 28 39.27 -10.04 14.71
C ASN A 28 40.54 -9.21 14.94
N PHE A 29 40.86 -8.31 13.99
CA PHE A 29 42.05 -7.47 13.99
C PHE A 29 43.34 -8.25 14.30
N SER A 30 43.41 -9.50 13.84
CA SER A 30 44.42 -10.51 14.22
C SER A 30 45.84 -10.11 13.80
N SER A 31 45.93 -9.16 12.86
CA SER A 31 47.14 -8.48 12.43
C SER A 31 46.89 -6.97 12.27
N ALA A 32 47.94 -6.15 12.34
CA ALA A 32 47.83 -4.71 12.10
C ALA A 32 47.65 -4.41 10.60
N SER A 33 46.46 -4.73 10.07
CA SER A 33 46.07 -4.53 8.68
C SER A 33 44.59 -4.11 8.59
N TYR A 34 44.30 -3.08 7.77
CA TYR A 34 42.93 -2.67 7.45
C TYR A 34 42.25 -3.53 6.37
N SER A 35 42.98 -4.46 5.76
CA SER A 35 42.44 -5.40 4.77
C SER A 35 42.19 -6.80 5.36
N ASN A 36 42.18 -6.93 6.68
CA ASN A 36 42.06 -8.23 7.32
C ASN A 36 40.65 -8.83 7.12
N ASN A 37 40.56 -10.13 6.91
CA ASN A 37 39.30 -10.87 6.70
C ASN A 37 39.46 -12.25 7.34
N ASP A 38 38.82 -12.47 8.49
CA ASP A 38 38.85 -13.71 9.27
C ASP A 38 37.55 -14.54 9.11
N GLY A 39 36.62 -14.10 8.26
CA GLY A 39 35.31 -14.74 8.03
C GLY A 39 35.33 -15.80 6.92
N SER A 40 34.18 -16.39 6.62
CA SER A 40 33.99 -17.26 5.45
C SER A 40 33.93 -16.47 4.14
N GLN A 41 33.60 -15.17 4.21
CA GLN A 41 33.59 -14.23 3.09
C GLN A 41 34.44 -12.99 3.41
N ASN A 42 34.83 -12.26 2.36
CA ASN A 42 35.60 -11.03 2.46
C ASN A 42 34.69 -9.80 2.48
N PHE A 43 35.03 -8.80 3.29
CA PHE A 43 34.46 -7.46 3.17
C PHE A 43 34.80 -6.82 1.80
N SER A 44 33.92 -5.96 1.30
CA SER A 44 34.05 -5.34 -0.03
C SER A 44 35.01 -4.15 -0.07
N SER A 45 35.41 -3.63 1.10
CA SER A 45 36.44 -2.60 1.22
C SER A 45 37.46 -2.94 2.32
N ASN A 46 38.59 -2.22 2.34
CA ASN A 46 39.41 -2.10 3.54
C ASN A 46 38.69 -1.24 4.58
N TRP A 47 39.15 -1.25 5.83
CA TRP A 47 38.85 -0.15 6.75
C TRP A 47 39.46 1.16 6.21
N ILE A 48 38.67 2.22 6.23
CA ILE A 48 39.04 3.54 5.72
C ILE A 48 38.85 4.54 6.87
N GLU A 49 39.94 5.22 7.24
CA GLU A 49 39.89 6.30 8.22
C GLU A 49 39.53 7.62 7.55
N ASN A 50 38.73 8.42 8.26
CA ASN A 50 38.49 9.82 7.96
C ASN A 50 39.11 10.68 9.06
N ASN A 51 39.80 11.74 8.65
CA ASN A 51 40.53 12.71 9.49
C ASN A 51 41.79 12.21 10.25
N ASP A 52 42.17 10.92 10.13
CA ASP A 52 43.47 10.40 10.58
C ASP A 52 44.39 10.03 9.37
N ASN A 53 45.40 9.19 9.59
CA ASN A 53 46.51 8.95 8.67
C ASN A 53 46.37 7.67 7.81
N ASN A 54 45.27 6.94 7.96
CA ASN A 54 44.91 5.71 7.25
C ASN A 54 45.98 4.60 7.37
N ASN A 55 46.63 4.49 8.54
CA ASN A 55 47.67 3.49 8.81
C ASN A 55 47.30 2.59 10.00
N PRO A 56 47.15 1.27 9.81
CA PRO A 56 46.74 0.36 10.87
C PRO A 56 47.72 0.25 12.05
N GLY A 57 48.96 0.75 11.92
CA GLY A 57 50.00 0.67 12.97
C GLY A 57 50.28 1.98 13.72
N SER A 58 49.69 3.11 13.32
CA SER A 58 50.00 4.44 13.89
C SER A 58 48.83 5.40 13.75
N GLY A 59 48.67 6.34 14.67
CA GLY A 59 47.53 7.28 14.66
C GLY A 59 46.76 7.29 15.96
N SER A 60 45.71 8.09 15.98
CA SER A 60 44.69 8.14 17.03
C SER A 60 43.83 6.87 16.99
N THR A 61 43.49 6.44 15.78
CA THR A 61 42.90 5.11 15.50
C THR A 61 44.00 4.18 14.98
N ARG A 62 44.13 2.99 15.57
CA ARG A 62 45.11 1.97 15.12
C ARG A 62 44.82 0.60 15.69
N ILE A 63 45.37 -0.44 15.09
CA ILE A 63 45.32 -1.80 15.62
C ILE A 63 46.50 -2.01 16.59
N THR A 64 46.21 -2.37 17.84
CA THR A 64 47.25 -2.75 18.82
C THR A 64 46.80 -3.96 19.63
N SER A 65 47.72 -4.90 19.84
CA SER A 65 47.44 -6.12 20.60
C SER A 65 46.23 -6.93 20.09
N GLY A 66 45.99 -6.91 18.77
CA GLY A 66 44.91 -7.66 18.14
C GLY A 66 43.53 -7.01 18.24
N ARG A 67 43.44 -5.71 18.53
CA ARG A 67 42.16 -4.97 18.66
C ARG A 67 42.28 -3.60 18.00
N LEU A 68 41.19 -3.12 17.40
CA LEU A 68 41.09 -1.75 16.92
C LEU A 68 40.98 -0.80 18.12
N ARG A 69 41.90 0.14 18.24
CA ARG A 69 42.00 1.06 19.38
C ARG A 69 41.79 2.49 18.93
N PHE A 70 40.94 3.20 19.65
CA PHE A 70 40.72 4.64 19.54
C PHE A 70 41.34 5.38 20.73
N SER A 71 41.98 6.52 20.50
CA SER A 71 42.52 7.40 21.54
C SER A 71 42.88 8.77 20.99
N ASN A 72 42.54 9.84 21.71
CA ASN A 72 42.65 11.22 21.19
C ASN A 72 41.96 11.35 19.81
N SER A 73 40.81 10.69 19.65
CA SER A 73 40.11 10.55 18.37
C SER A 73 39.07 11.65 18.16
N ASP A 74 39.42 12.89 18.48
CA ASP A 74 38.52 14.03 18.31
C ASP A 74 38.19 14.23 16.82
N ASP A 75 36.95 13.93 16.41
CA ASP A 75 36.46 14.04 15.02
C ASP A 75 37.11 13.04 14.02
N ASP A 76 37.72 11.96 14.52
CA ASP A 76 38.34 10.87 13.74
C ASP A 76 37.45 9.62 13.72
N TRP A 77 36.97 9.18 12.55
CA TRP A 77 36.11 8.00 12.43
C TRP A 77 36.62 7.01 11.38
N ILE A 78 36.16 5.78 11.44
CA ILE A 78 36.59 4.70 10.54
C ILE A 78 35.41 3.85 10.11
N TYR A 79 35.43 3.40 8.85
CA TYR A 79 34.32 2.62 8.28
C TYR A 79 34.77 1.54 7.30
N ARG A 80 33.88 0.59 7.01
CA ARG A 80 34.11 -0.52 6.06
C ARG A 80 32.82 -1.07 5.48
N PHE A 81 32.78 -1.31 4.17
CA PHE A 81 31.63 -1.88 3.45
C PHE A 81 31.56 -3.41 3.53
N VAL A 82 30.33 -3.94 3.55
CA VAL A 82 30.00 -5.37 3.63
C VAL A 82 29.03 -5.73 2.50
N PRO A 83 29.33 -6.70 1.63
CA PRO A 83 28.44 -7.11 0.55
C PRO A 83 27.40 -8.10 1.10
N LEU A 84 26.18 -7.62 1.37
CA LEU A 84 25.11 -8.37 2.02
C LEU A 84 23.84 -8.53 1.17
N ALA A 85 23.76 -7.85 0.02
CA ALA A 85 22.58 -7.90 -0.83
C ALA A 85 22.22 -9.35 -1.22
N GLY A 86 20.94 -9.69 -1.11
CA GLY A 86 20.41 -11.03 -1.33
C GLY A 86 20.38 -11.92 -0.08
N ALA A 87 20.90 -11.48 1.06
CA ALA A 87 20.74 -12.23 2.32
C ALA A 87 19.30 -12.10 2.84
N SER A 88 18.68 -13.21 3.23
CA SER A 88 17.35 -13.23 3.86
C SER A 88 17.37 -12.71 5.30
N SER A 89 18.51 -12.80 6.00
CA SER A 89 18.71 -12.11 7.29
C SER A 89 20.19 -11.92 7.62
N VAL A 90 20.53 -10.87 8.36
CA VAL A 90 21.91 -10.62 8.81
C VAL A 90 21.94 -10.15 10.27
N GLN A 91 22.83 -10.74 11.07
CA GLN A 91 23.15 -10.28 12.43
C GLN A 91 24.59 -9.79 12.52
N LEU A 92 24.78 -8.54 12.93
CA LEU A 92 26.04 -7.96 13.37
C LEU A 92 26.28 -8.30 14.85
N THR A 93 27.47 -8.77 15.18
CA THR A 93 28.03 -8.78 16.54
C THR A 93 29.42 -8.16 16.55
N LEU A 94 29.76 -7.43 17.60
CA LEU A 94 31.12 -6.94 17.84
C LEU A 94 31.39 -6.79 19.33
N ASP A 95 32.63 -6.99 19.74
CA ASP A 95 33.06 -6.85 21.12
C ASP A 95 33.72 -5.49 21.36
N PHE A 96 33.53 -4.94 22.56
CA PHE A 96 34.15 -3.70 22.97
C PHE A 96 34.76 -3.76 24.37
N ASP A 97 35.76 -2.92 24.62
CA ASP A 97 36.35 -2.65 25.93
C ASP A 97 36.43 -1.14 26.15
N GLY A 98 35.46 -0.62 26.90
CA GLY A 98 35.33 0.78 27.29
C GLY A 98 35.84 1.08 28.70
N THR A 99 36.55 0.14 29.35
CA THR A 99 36.95 0.27 30.77
C THR A 99 37.88 1.44 31.07
N SER A 100 38.54 1.98 30.04
CA SER A 100 39.45 3.12 30.12
C SER A 100 38.97 4.29 29.27
N ARG A 101 37.65 4.41 29.01
CA ARG A 101 37.10 5.44 28.12
C ARG A 101 37.05 6.84 28.73
N GLY A 102 37.34 7.04 30.01
CA GLY A 102 37.43 8.37 30.65
C GLY A 102 36.16 9.23 30.73
N GLY A 103 35.06 8.80 30.09
CA GLY A 103 33.87 9.64 29.89
C GLY A 103 33.40 9.66 28.44
N GLU A 104 34.30 9.30 27.50
CA GLU A 104 34.10 9.34 26.06
C GLU A 104 33.15 8.25 25.54
N ILE A 105 32.33 8.59 24.54
CA ILE A 105 31.37 7.70 23.89
C ILE A 105 31.79 7.40 22.45
N MET A 106 31.72 6.14 22.05
CA MET A 106 31.86 5.69 20.66
C MET A 106 30.51 5.19 20.16
N ASP A 107 30.00 5.79 19.09
CA ASP A 107 28.83 5.31 18.39
C ASP A 107 29.20 4.33 17.28
N VAL A 108 28.34 3.33 17.09
CA VAL A 108 28.41 2.37 16.00
C VAL A 108 27.21 2.61 15.09
N TYR A 109 27.47 2.87 13.81
CA TYR A 109 26.43 3.05 12.80
C TYR A 109 26.50 1.98 11.72
N ILE A 110 25.34 1.74 11.11
CA ILE A 110 25.20 1.10 9.80
C ILE A 110 24.82 2.18 8.79
N TYR A 111 25.60 2.30 7.73
CA TYR A 111 25.38 3.22 6.63
C TYR A 111 24.63 2.53 5.50
N ASN A 112 23.43 3.02 5.20
CA ASN A 112 22.67 2.59 4.03
C ASN A 112 23.20 3.34 2.80
N SER A 113 23.83 2.61 1.88
CA SER A 113 24.48 3.23 0.72
C SER A 113 23.49 3.74 -0.35
N ASN A 114 22.25 3.24 -0.34
CA ASN A 114 21.20 3.66 -1.28
C ASN A 114 20.56 5.00 -0.86
N THR A 115 20.36 5.20 0.45
CA THR A 115 19.71 6.42 0.98
C THR A 115 20.69 7.45 1.53
N ALA A 116 21.98 7.08 1.63
CA ALA A 116 23.03 7.85 2.28
C ALA A 116 22.76 8.17 3.76
N PHE A 117 21.95 7.35 4.44
CA PHE A 117 21.57 7.54 5.84
C PHE A 117 22.40 6.68 6.81
N TRP A 118 22.66 7.20 8.01
CA TRP A 118 23.45 6.54 9.06
C TRP A 118 22.54 6.11 10.20
N ASN A 119 22.29 4.80 10.34
CA ASN A 119 21.48 4.23 11.40
C ASN A 119 22.34 3.89 12.63
N LEU A 120 22.02 4.47 13.79
CA LEU A 120 22.72 4.15 15.04
C LEU A 120 22.32 2.75 15.50
N VAL A 121 23.29 1.83 15.58
CA VAL A 121 23.04 0.43 15.98
C VAL A 121 23.51 0.11 17.40
N GLY A 122 24.33 0.97 18.00
CA GLY A 122 24.73 0.87 19.40
C GLY A 122 25.77 1.92 19.79
N SER A 123 26.03 2.03 21.09
CA SER A 123 27.04 2.94 21.63
C SER A 123 27.87 2.26 22.72
N VAL A 124 29.16 2.57 22.78
CA VAL A 124 30.05 2.23 23.91
C VAL A 124 30.04 3.40 24.88
N ASP A 125 29.08 3.39 25.81
CA ASP A 125 28.80 4.49 26.73
C ASP A 125 29.01 4.13 28.22
N SER A 126 29.63 2.99 28.50
CA SER A 126 29.83 2.46 29.86
C SER A 126 31.26 1.98 30.08
N ASN A 127 31.73 2.06 31.33
CA ASN A 127 33.09 1.64 31.73
C ASN A 127 33.18 0.11 31.88
N THR A 128 32.79 -0.62 30.85
CA THR A 128 32.70 -2.09 30.85
C THR A 128 33.29 -2.68 29.58
N THR A 129 33.49 -3.99 29.60
CA THR A 129 33.61 -4.79 28.39
C THR A 129 32.24 -5.36 28.03
N GLY A 130 31.92 -5.47 26.75
CA GLY A 130 30.63 -6.02 26.31
C GLY A 130 30.63 -6.38 24.84
N THR A 131 29.45 -6.75 24.35
CA THR A 131 29.18 -7.08 22.95
C THR A 131 27.99 -6.25 22.49
N ILE A 132 28.07 -5.67 21.30
CA ILE A 132 26.92 -5.07 20.61
C ILE A 132 26.39 -6.12 19.62
N THR A 133 25.09 -6.37 19.66
CA THR A 133 24.39 -7.26 18.73
C THR A 133 23.27 -6.49 18.03
N TYR A 134 23.19 -6.58 16.71
CA TYR A 134 22.19 -5.88 15.91
C TYR A 134 21.73 -6.77 14.75
N ASN A 135 20.41 -6.87 14.52
CA ASN A 135 19.86 -7.51 13.33
C ASN A 135 19.57 -6.42 12.30
N LEU A 136 20.12 -6.56 11.09
CA LEU A 136 19.92 -5.58 10.03
C LEU A 136 18.50 -5.72 9.44
N THR A 137 17.94 -4.58 9.04
CA THR A 137 16.70 -4.51 8.25
C THR A 137 16.94 -4.93 6.80
N ALA A 138 15.89 -5.36 6.08
CA ALA A 138 16.00 -5.73 4.67
C ALA A 138 16.63 -4.59 3.81
N ALA A 139 16.17 -3.36 4.03
CA ALA A 139 16.70 -2.19 3.33
C ALA A 139 18.20 -1.92 3.60
N GLU A 140 18.69 -2.22 4.80
CA GLU A 140 20.12 -2.13 5.12
C GLU A 140 20.91 -3.25 4.44
N ILE A 141 20.39 -4.48 4.45
CA ILE A 141 20.99 -5.65 3.80
C ILE A 141 21.17 -5.41 2.30
N ASP A 142 20.10 -5.01 1.61
CA ASP A 142 20.10 -4.77 0.14
C ASP A 142 21.01 -3.62 -0.28
N SER A 143 21.29 -2.69 0.64
CA SER A 143 22.15 -1.54 0.37
C SER A 143 23.64 -1.88 0.32
N ASN A 144 24.08 -3.11 0.61
CA ASN A 144 25.50 -3.45 0.80
C ASN A 144 26.20 -2.47 1.76
N PRO A 145 25.80 -2.45 3.04
CA PRO A 145 26.02 -1.32 3.93
C PRO A 145 27.49 -1.18 4.37
N ALA A 146 27.82 -0.06 5.02
CA ALA A 146 29.07 0.07 5.77
C ALA A 146 28.85 0.11 7.27
N ILE A 147 29.72 -0.56 8.04
CA ILE A 147 29.83 -0.32 9.48
C ILE A 147 30.73 0.89 9.73
N ILE A 148 30.32 1.75 10.65
CA ILE A 148 31.03 2.98 11.01
C ILE A 148 31.24 3.00 12.52
N PHE A 149 32.45 3.37 12.96
CA PHE A 149 32.75 3.73 14.34
C PHE A 149 33.04 5.22 14.43
N TYR A 150 32.19 5.96 15.15
CA TYR A 150 32.22 7.41 15.24
C TYR A 150 32.34 7.88 16.69
N PRO A 151 33.46 8.52 17.10
CA PRO A 151 33.58 9.15 18.41
C PRO A 151 32.61 10.32 18.53
N ARG A 152 31.69 10.26 19.49
CA ARG A 152 30.68 11.32 19.68
C ARG A 152 31.27 12.58 20.34
N ASP A 153 32.21 12.36 21.24
CA ASP A 153 32.81 13.41 22.05
C ASP A 153 34.09 13.96 21.39
N THR A 154 34.43 15.22 21.70
CA THR A 154 35.53 15.97 21.06
C THR A 154 36.59 16.43 22.07
N ASP A 155 36.59 15.84 23.26
CA ASP A 155 37.52 16.16 24.35
C ASP A 155 38.31 14.96 24.86
N TRP A 156 38.64 14.00 23.97
CA TRP A 156 39.43 12.81 24.30
C TRP A 156 40.82 13.21 24.83
N GLN A 157 41.00 13.18 26.16
CA GLN A 157 42.22 13.60 26.84
C GLN A 157 42.81 12.48 27.71
N ASN A 158 43.96 12.73 28.35
CA ASN A 158 44.47 11.93 29.48
C ASN A 158 44.65 10.40 29.31
N GLY A 159 44.79 9.90 28.08
CA GLY A 159 45.05 8.48 27.84
C GLY A 159 43.79 7.61 27.79
N ASP A 160 42.64 8.22 27.56
CA ASP A 160 41.37 7.55 27.35
C ASP A 160 41.41 6.68 26.09
N THR A 161 40.88 5.46 26.20
CA THR A 161 40.89 4.48 25.13
C THR A 161 39.63 3.64 25.10
N ILE A 162 39.12 3.41 23.89
CA ILE A 162 38.12 2.39 23.60
C ILE A 162 38.75 1.37 22.65
N PHE A 163 38.51 0.09 22.88
CA PHE A 163 38.87 -0.97 21.95
C PHE A 163 37.64 -1.64 21.35
N ILE A 164 37.72 -1.98 20.08
CA ILE A 164 36.77 -2.81 19.34
C ILE A 164 37.47 -4.07 18.84
N ASP A 165 36.77 -5.20 18.90
CA ASP A 165 37.24 -6.50 18.43
C ASP A 165 36.07 -7.34 17.89
N ASN A 166 36.37 -8.46 17.23
CA ASN A 166 35.39 -9.45 16.74
C ASN A 166 34.22 -8.86 15.94
N VAL A 167 34.46 -7.92 15.01
CA VAL A 167 33.41 -7.41 14.13
C VAL A 167 32.96 -8.54 13.22
N LEU A 168 31.74 -9.03 13.39
CA LEU A 168 31.19 -10.22 12.73
C LEU A 168 29.77 -9.94 12.21
N PHE A 169 29.60 -9.99 10.89
CA PHE A 169 28.29 -10.14 10.27
C PHE A 169 28.03 -11.61 9.98
N THR A 170 26.87 -12.10 10.40
CA THR A 170 26.38 -13.45 10.14
C THR A 170 25.18 -13.34 9.23
N ALA A 171 25.36 -13.65 7.95
CA ALA A 171 24.34 -13.52 6.91
C ALA A 171 23.76 -14.89 6.54
N PHE A 172 22.46 -14.94 6.28
CA PHE A 172 21.75 -16.12 5.80
C PHE A 172 21.20 -15.85 4.41
N TYR A 173 21.40 -16.78 3.48
CA TYR A 173 20.86 -16.69 2.11
C TYR A 173 19.93 -17.88 1.87
N ASP A 174 18.78 -17.64 1.25
CA ASP A 174 17.84 -18.71 0.91
C ASP A 174 18.33 -19.43 -0.37
N PRO A 175 18.17 -20.76 -0.48
CA PRO A 175 18.50 -21.50 -1.70
C PRO A 175 17.56 -21.09 -2.85
N VAL A 176 18.12 -20.90 -4.04
CA VAL A 176 17.39 -20.49 -5.25
C VAL A 176 17.54 -21.56 -6.31
N VAL A 177 16.45 -21.86 -7.00
CA VAL A 177 16.43 -22.71 -8.18
C VAL A 177 16.08 -21.87 -9.40
N GLU A 178 16.97 -21.86 -10.38
CA GLU A 178 16.81 -21.13 -11.64
C GLU A 178 16.61 -22.12 -12.80
N ILE A 179 15.76 -21.76 -13.75
CA ILE A 179 15.54 -22.51 -14.99
C ILE A 179 16.19 -21.74 -16.13
N THR A 180 16.92 -22.44 -17.00
CA THR A 180 17.44 -21.83 -18.22
C THR A 180 16.38 -21.83 -19.31
N ASP A 181 16.09 -20.66 -19.89
CA ASP A 181 15.28 -20.56 -21.10
C ASP A 181 15.96 -21.27 -22.28
N VAL A 182 15.18 -21.98 -23.09
CA VAL A 182 15.70 -22.78 -24.20
C VAL A 182 14.90 -22.50 -25.47
N SER A 183 15.60 -22.32 -26.58
CA SER A 183 15.01 -22.34 -27.92
C SER A 183 15.44 -23.62 -28.63
N VAL A 184 14.49 -24.27 -29.30
CA VAL A 184 14.68 -25.56 -29.97
C VAL A 184 13.95 -25.59 -31.30
N ASP A 185 14.51 -26.25 -32.30
CA ASP A 185 13.82 -26.49 -33.57
C ASP A 185 12.76 -27.58 -33.38
N GLU A 186 11.62 -27.45 -34.05
CA GLU A 186 10.51 -28.41 -33.97
C GLU A 186 10.96 -29.85 -34.33
N THR A 187 11.79 -29.97 -35.37
CA THR A 187 12.42 -31.25 -35.79
C THR A 187 13.39 -31.87 -34.78
N ALA A 188 13.74 -31.18 -33.68
CA ALA A 188 14.70 -31.72 -32.70
C ALA A 188 14.16 -32.96 -31.97
N GLY A 189 12.84 -33.13 -31.94
CA GLY A 189 12.13 -34.25 -31.31
C GLY A 189 12.15 -34.25 -29.77
N THR A 190 13.13 -33.61 -29.14
CA THR A 190 13.19 -33.37 -27.69
C THR A 190 13.97 -32.12 -27.36
N VAL A 191 13.62 -31.49 -26.24
CA VAL A 191 14.38 -30.40 -25.61
C VAL A 191 14.76 -30.76 -24.19
N ASP A 192 16.01 -30.49 -23.82
CA ASP A 192 16.53 -30.69 -22.46
C ASP A 192 16.62 -29.33 -21.75
N ILE A 193 15.79 -29.16 -20.73
CA ILE A 193 15.70 -27.93 -19.93
C ILE A 193 16.53 -28.13 -18.67
N THR A 194 17.51 -27.25 -18.44
CA THR A 194 18.39 -27.34 -17.26
C THR A 194 17.85 -26.49 -16.13
N VAL A 195 17.68 -27.10 -14.97
CA VAL A 195 17.23 -26.46 -13.74
C VAL A 195 18.40 -26.50 -12.74
N THR A 196 18.87 -25.34 -12.31
CA THR A 196 20.11 -25.17 -11.55
C THR A 196 19.83 -24.64 -10.16
N HIS A 197 20.42 -25.27 -9.14
CA HIS A 197 20.44 -24.74 -7.79
C HIS A 197 21.62 -23.76 -7.64
N THR A 198 21.35 -22.45 -7.54
CA THR A 198 22.39 -21.40 -7.66
C THR A 198 22.86 -20.81 -6.33
N ALA A 199 22.15 -21.03 -5.22
CA ALA A 199 22.52 -20.53 -3.89
C ALA A 199 22.86 -21.65 -2.87
N THR A 200 23.56 -21.34 -1.78
CA THR A 200 24.22 -22.36 -0.93
C THR A 200 23.32 -23.17 0.02
N ASN A 201 23.41 -24.49 -0.12
CA ASN A 201 23.50 -25.50 0.96
C ASN A 201 22.33 -25.67 1.94
N THR A 202 21.23 -26.30 1.49
CA THR A 202 20.11 -26.73 2.34
C THR A 202 19.97 -28.25 2.48
N GLY A 203 21.06 -29.02 2.48
CA GLY A 203 20.94 -30.47 2.39
C GLY A 203 20.11 -30.90 1.15
N SER A 204 19.80 -32.20 1.03
CA SER A 204 19.03 -32.66 -0.12
C SER A 204 17.58 -32.18 -0.05
N PHE A 205 17.06 -31.63 -1.15
CA PHE A 205 15.65 -31.24 -1.30
C PHE A 205 15.14 -31.65 -2.68
N SER A 206 13.83 -31.65 -2.86
CA SER A 206 13.19 -31.96 -4.13
C SER A 206 12.25 -30.85 -4.56
N VAL A 207 12.16 -30.58 -5.86
CA VAL A 207 11.25 -29.60 -6.46
C VAL A 207 10.35 -30.30 -7.47
N ASN A 208 9.05 -30.07 -7.39
CA ASN A 208 8.08 -30.55 -8.36
C ASN A 208 8.02 -29.58 -9.55
N PHE A 209 7.84 -30.12 -10.74
CA PHE A 209 7.64 -29.32 -11.95
C PHE A 209 6.47 -29.82 -12.77
N GLN A 210 5.93 -28.95 -13.61
CA GLN A 210 5.02 -29.29 -14.70
C GLN A 210 5.29 -28.39 -15.91
N THR A 211 4.93 -28.84 -17.11
CA THR A 211 4.83 -27.95 -18.26
C THR A 211 3.43 -27.37 -18.38
N VAL A 212 3.33 -26.12 -18.80
CA VAL A 212 2.07 -25.36 -18.94
C VAL A 212 2.01 -24.77 -20.34
N ASP A 213 0.86 -24.93 -21.00
CA ASP A 213 0.61 -24.36 -22.32
C ASP A 213 0.79 -22.84 -22.29
N ASN A 214 1.37 -22.26 -23.34
CA ASN A 214 1.31 -20.82 -23.58
C ASN A 214 0.79 -20.58 -25.00
N THR A 215 1.67 -20.29 -25.98
CA THR A 215 1.24 -20.27 -27.39
C THR A 215 1.36 -21.65 -28.03
N ALA A 216 2.35 -22.44 -27.62
CA ALA A 216 2.46 -23.87 -27.89
C ALA A 216 1.55 -24.66 -26.94
N VAL A 217 0.88 -25.68 -27.47
CA VAL A 217 -0.16 -26.47 -26.80
C VAL A 217 0.29 -27.93 -26.67
N SER A 218 0.10 -28.49 -25.46
CA SER A 218 0.40 -29.90 -25.23
C SER A 218 -0.49 -30.81 -26.09
N GLY A 219 0.15 -31.67 -26.88
CA GLY A 219 -0.45 -32.72 -27.69
C GLY A 219 -0.52 -32.39 -29.18
N SER A 220 -0.36 -31.11 -29.54
CA SER A 220 -0.01 -30.67 -30.91
C SER A 220 1.50 -30.49 -31.01
N ASP A 221 2.09 -29.69 -30.11
CA ASP A 221 3.43 -29.12 -30.35
C ASP A 221 4.50 -29.69 -29.39
N TYR A 222 4.06 -30.09 -28.20
CA TYR A 222 4.89 -30.84 -27.25
C TYR A 222 4.06 -31.84 -26.45
N ASN A 223 4.70 -32.80 -25.77
CA ASN A 223 3.97 -33.66 -24.82
C ASN A 223 4.05 -33.08 -23.40
N PHE A 224 2.89 -32.92 -22.74
CA PHE A 224 2.82 -32.61 -21.31
C PHE A 224 3.79 -33.47 -20.49
N ASN A 225 4.56 -32.81 -19.61
CA ASN A 225 5.50 -33.45 -18.72
C ASN A 225 5.36 -32.87 -17.31
N SER A 226 5.49 -33.71 -16.29
CA SER A 226 5.52 -33.30 -14.89
C SER A 226 6.29 -34.31 -14.08
N GLY A 227 6.87 -33.88 -12.96
CA GLY A 227 7.70 -34.75 -12.14
C GLY A 227 8.31 -34.06 -10.95
N THR A 228 9.38 -34.67 -10.43
CA THR A 228 10.10 -34.20 -9.26
C THR A 228 11.61 -34.27 -9.53
N LEU A 229 12.29 -33.14 -9.42
CA LEU A 229 13.74 -32.97 -9.48
C LEU A 229 14.32 -33.14 -8.08
N ASN A 230 15.48 -33.79 -7.96
CA ASN A 230 16.09 -34.11 -6.67
C ASN A 230 17.47 -33.50 -6.54
N PHE A 231 17.58 -32.37 -5.85
CA PHE A 231 18.84 -31.70 -5.61
C PHE A 231 19.53 -32.28 -4.39
N SER A 232 20.84 -32.50 -4.52
CA SER A 232 21.71 -32.95 -3.42
C SER A 232 22.01 -31.84 -2.40
N GLY A 233 21.68 -30.60 -2.72
CA GLY A 233 21.88 -29.41 -1.90
C GLY A 233 23.19 -28.67 -2.18
N THR A 234 24.03 -29.13 -3.12
CA THR A 234 25.24 -28.41 -3.53
C THR A 234 24.92 -27.27 -4.51
N VAL A 235 25.62 -26.15 -4.39
CA VAL A 235 25.54 -25.05 -5.38
C VAL A 235 26.06 -25.54 -6.73
N GLY A 236 25.37 -25.14 -7.79
CA GLY A 236 25.65 -25.57 -9.15
C GLY A 236 25.22 -27.01 -9.41
N ASP A 237 24.42 -27.61 -8.52
CA ASP A 237 23.75 -28.88 -8.81
C ASP A 237 22.66 -28.62 -9.85
N THR A 238 22.60 -29.47 -10.86
CA THR A 238 21.73 -29.29 -12.02
C THR A 238 20.90 -30.54 -12.24
N GLU A 239 19.60 -30.35 -12.40
CA GLU A 239 18.68 -31.39 -12.83
C GLU A 239 18.15 -31.05 -14.22
N THR A 240 17.75 -32.07 -14.99
CA THR A 240 17.30 -31.87 -16.38
C THR A 240 15.88 -32.38 -16.55
N VAL A 241 15.04 -31.56 -17.15
CA VAL A 241 13.70 -31.95 -17.62
C VAL A 241 13.75 -32.11 -19.14
N THR A 242 13.56 -33.34 -19.61
CA THR A 242 13.44 -33.61 -21.05
C THR A 242 11.97 -33.56 -21.46
N VAL A 243 11.61 -32.71 -22.41
CA VAL A 243 10.28 -32.62 -23.00
C VAL A 243 10.35 -33.09 -24.45
N THR A 244 9.36 -33.88 -24.90
CA THR A 244 9.26 -34.29 -26.30
C THR A 244 8.61 -33.17 -27.09
N ILE A 245 9.29 -32.71 -28.14
CA ILE A 245 8.76 -31.79 -29.14
C ILE A 245 8.10 -32.62 -30.24
N LEU A 246 6.93 -32.19 -30.68
CA LEU A 246 6.17 -32.82 -31.75
C LEU A 246 6.39 -31.98 -33.01
N ASP A 247 6.74 -32.67 -34.08
CA ASP A 247 7.02 -32.12 -35.40
C ASP A 247 5.85 -32.49 -36.31
N ASP A 248 5.21 -31.49 -36.92
CA ASP A 248 4.15 -31.72 -37.89
C ASP A 248 4.40 -31.23 -39.33
N SER A 249 3.45 -30.53 -39.95
CA SER A 249 3.56 -29.99 -41.30
C SER A 249 2.74 -28.71 -41.47
N LEU A 250 2.24 -28.17 -40.35
CA LEU A 250 1.47 -26.95 -40.26
C LEU A 250 2.45 -25.82 -39.92
N LEU A 251 2.39 -24.76 -40.71
CA LEU A 251 3.10 -23.55 -40.34
C LEU A 251 2.34 -22.86 -39.18
N GLU A 252 3.00 -22.79 -38.04
CA GLU A 252 2.48 -22.25 -36.79
C GLU A 252 3.34 -21.06 -36.31
N GLY A 253 4.56 -20.92 -36.84
CA GLY A 253 5.53 -19.90 -36.44
C GLY A 253 6.17 -20.20 -35.07
N PRO A 254 7.07 -19.33 -34.57
CA PRO A 254 7.69 -19.55 -33.26
C PRO A 254 6.65 -19.46 -32.15
N GLU A 255 6.63 -20.48 -31.31
CA GLU A 255 5.70 -20.58 -30.19
C GLU A 255 6.39 -21.07 -28.93
N SER A 256 5.72 -21.02 -27.79
CA SER A 256 6.36 -21.32 -26.51
C SER A 256 5.45 -22.01 -25.52
N PHE A 257 6.05 -22.77 -24.61
CA PHE A 257 5.43 -23.30 -23.40
C PHE A 257 6.31 -23.00 -22.18
N ILE A 258 5.74 -23.11 -20.98
CA ILE A 258 6.42 -22.78 -19.72
C ILE A 258 6.76 -24.05 -18.94
N LEU A 259 7.97 -24.12 -18.38
CA LEU A 259 8.32 -25.05 -17.31
C LEU A 259 8.11 -24.35 -15.96
N ASP A 260 7.12 -24.82 -15.21
CA ASP A 260 6.66 -24.24 -13.95
C ASP A 260 7.08 -25.10 -12.75
N LEU A 261 7.61 -24.49 -11.69
CA LEU A 261 7.98 -25.17 -10.45
C LEU A 261 6.85 -25.08 -9.43
N THR A 262 6.23 -26.21 -9.11
CA THR A 262 4.93 -26.25 -8.42
C THR A 262 5.01 -26.55 -6.92
N GLY A 263 6.21 -26.79 -6.40
CA GLY A 263 6.42 -26.95 -4.96
C GLY A 263 7.76 -27.57 -4.58
N SER A 264 8.29 -27.21 -3.41
CA SER A 264 9.55 -27.74 -2.87
C SER A 264 9.33 -28.53 -1.58
N SER A 265 10.12 -29.59 -1.35
CA SER A 265 10.15 -30.31 -0.08
C SER A 265 10.78 -29.47 1.05
N ASN A 266 11.53 -28.43 0.70
CA ASN A 266 12.05 -27.44 1.63
C ASN A 266 11.41 -26.07 1.31
N PRO A 267 10.52 -25.54 2.18
CA PRO A 267 9.77 -24.32 1.89
C PRO A 267 10.63 -23.05 1.86
N SER A 268 11.89 -23.11 2.27
CA SER A 268 12.83 -21.99 2.13
C SER A 268 13.49 -21.93 0.74
N VAL A 269 13.19 -22.86 -0.16
CA VAL A 269 13.72 -22.84 -1.53
C VAL A 269 12.85 -21.93 -2.38
N ASP A 270 13.49 -20.90 -2.91
CA ASP A 270 12.91 -20.05 -3.94
C ASP A 270 12.77 -20.85 -5.23
N ILE A 271 11.52 -20.98 -5.67
CA ILE A 271 11.09 -21.68 -6.87
C ILE A 271 10.22 -20.77 -7.74
N THR A 272 10.34 -19.45 -7.57
CA THR A 272 9.51 -18.46 -8.29
C THR A 272 9.90 -18.29 -9.74
N ASP A 273 11.01 -18.88 -10.17
CA ASP A 273 11.48 -18.83 -11.55
C ASP A 273 10.69 -19.78 -12.46
N ASN A 274 10.41 -19.30 -13.67
CA ASN A 274 9.66 -20.00 -14.71
C ASN A 274 10.50 -20.04 -15.98
N GLY A 275 10.77 -21.23 -16.53
CA GLY A 275 11.52 -21.36 -17.76
C GLY A 275 10.63 -21.24 -18.99
N THR A 276 10.97 -20.33 -19.90
CA THR A 276 10.30 -20.21 -21.20
C THR A 276 11.03 -21.07 -22.23
N ILE A 277 10.29 -21.98 -22.87
CA ILE A 277 10.81 -22.82 -23.94
C ILE A 277 10.16 -22.39 -25.25
N THR A 278 10.96 -21.95 -26.20
CA THR A 278 10.51 -21.56 -27.55
C THR A 278 10.77 -22.70 -28.53
N ILE A 279 9.72 -23.14 -29.22
CA ILE A 279 9.78 -24.05 -30.36
C ILE A 279 9.82 -23.18 -31.62
N ASN A 280 10.87 -23.35 -32.42
CA ASN A 280 10.98 -22.72 -33.73
C ASN A 280 10.46 -23.70 -34.77
N ASP A 281 9.32 -23.36 -35.35
CA ASP A 281 8.73 -24.04 -36.50
C ASP A 281 9.73 -24.10 -37.68
N ASP A 282 9.85 -25.27 -38.30
CA ASP A 282 10.72 -25.47 -39.47
C ASP A 282 9.99 -25.37 -40.82
N GLU A 283 8.67 -25.20 -40.81
CA GLU A 283 7.91 -24.90 -42.01
C GLU A 283 8.25 -23.52 -42.57
N VAL A 284 8.32 -23.43 -43.91
CA VAL A 284 8.52 -22.16 -44.62
C VAL A 284 7.33 -21.88 -45.51
N GLN A 285 6.82 -20.64 -45.45
CA GLN A 285 5.74 -20.21 -46.33
C GLN A 285 6.18 -20.22 -47.80
N VAL A 286 5.50 -21.03 -48.60
CA VAL A 286 5.74 -21.13 -50.04
C VAL A 286 4.74 -20.27 -50.81
N ASN A 287 5.24 -19.30 -51.57
CA ASN A 287 4.44 -18.33 -52.33
C ASN A 287 3.27 -17.73 -51.52
N PRO A 288 3.52 -17.13 -50.34
CA PRO A 288 2.45 -16.45 -49.61
C PRO A 288 2.00 -15.18 -50.36
N PRO A 289 0.69 -14.94 -50.52
CA PRO A 289 0.19 -13.68 -51.07
C PRO A 289 0.43 -12.51 -50.09
N LEU A 290 0.30 -11.27 -50.57
CA LEU A 290 0.32 -10.09 -49.69
C LEU A 290 -0.89 -10.09 -48.76
N VAL A 291 -0.64 -10.01 -47.45
CA VAL A 291 -1.66 -9.89 -46.39
C VAL A 291 -1.28 -8.78 -45.41
N LEU A 292 -2.27 -8.12 -44.80
CA LEU A 292 -2.03 -7.09 -43.78
C LEU A 292 -1.42 -7.73 -42.53
N VAL A 293 -0.28 -7.22 -42.07
CA VAL A 293 0.42 -7.73 -40.88
C VAL A 293 0.66 -6.66 -39.81
N ARG A 294 0.51 -5.37 -40.14
CA ARG A 294 0.69 -4.28 -39.19
C ARG A 294 -0.06 -3.02 -39.61
N GLU A 295 -0.55 -2.29 -38.62
CA GLU A 295 -1.19 -0.98 -38.76
C GLU A 295 -0.55 0.00 -37.75
N PHE A 296 -0.27 1.22 -38.18
CA PHE A 296 0.17 2.33 -37.32
C PHE A 296 -0.82 3.49 -37.46
N ASN A 297 -1.35 3.97 -36.34
CA ASN A 297 -2.38 5.00 -36.31
C ASN A 297 -1.92 6.18 -35.45
N GLY A 298 -1.88 7.39 -36.03
CA GLY A 298 -1.37 8.55 -35.30
C GLY A 298 -0.64 9.53 -36.20
N ASN A 299 0.28 10.31 -35.65
CA ASN A 299 1.08 11.27 -36.40
C ASN A 299 2.30 10.58 -37.05
N PHE A 300 2.03 9.51 -37.80
CA PHE A 300 3.04 8.63 -38.37
C PHE A 300 3.43 8.97 -39.80
N ASP A 301 4.71 8.74 -40.11
CA ASP A 301 5.20 8.57 -41.48
C ASP A 301 6.23 7.43 -41.49
N TYR A 302 6.69 7.09 -42.69
CA TYR A 302 7.75 6.12 -42.87
C TYR A 302 8.77 6.59 -43.91
N THR A 303 9.99 6.11 -43.73
CA THR A 303 11.08 6.19 -44.71
C THR A 303 11.62 4.78 -44.96
N SER A 304 12.47 4.65 -45.96
CA SER A 304 13.11 3.39 -46.28
C SER A 304 14.48 3.59 -46.91
N THR A 305 15.19 2.47 -47.08
CA THR A 305 16.38 2.36 -47.92
C THR A 305 16.50 0.92 -48.41
N GLY A 306 17.44 0.67 -49.30
CA GLY A 306 17.75 -0.68 -49.76
C GLY A 306 18.93 -0.69 -50.72
N GLY A 307 19.48 -1.87 -50.94
CA GLY A 307 20.64 -2.05 -51.77
C GLY A 307 20.75 -3.46 -52.34
N SER A 308 21.60 -3.57 -53.36
CA SER A 308 21.90 -4.84 -54.00
C SER A 308 23.32 -5.29 -53.72
N LEU A 309 23.51 -6.60 -53.63
CA LEU A 309 24.81 -7.25 -53.67
C LEU A 309 25.22 -7.58 -55.11
N ARG A 310 24.37 -7.35 -56.12
CA ARG A 310 24.78 -7.37 -57.52
C ARG A 310 25.46 -6.07 -57.90
N THR A 311 26.45 -6.18 -58.78
CA THR A 311 27.27 -5.04 -59.22
C THR A 311 26.97 -4.60 -60.66
N LEU A 312 26.21 -5.40 -61.41
CA LEU A 312 25.83 -5.16 -62.80
C LEU A 312 24.38 -5.60 -63.07
N PRO A 313 23.70 -5.01 -64.09
CA PRO A 313 22.33 -5.35 -64.46
C PRO A 313 22.21 -6.67 -65.26
N ASN A 314 20.98 -7.06 -65.58
CA ASN A 314 20.67 -8.25 -66.40
C ASN A 314 20.97 -8.02 -67.89
N ASN A 315 22.24 -8.21 -68.24
CA ASN A 315 22.74 -8.24 -69.60
C ASN A 315 22.90 -9.72 -70.05
N ASN A 316 22.09 -10.12 -71.03
CA ASN A 316 22.03 -11.48 -71.60
C ASN A 316 23.27 -11.91 -72.42
N SER A 317 24.29 -11.06 -72.54
CA SER A 317 25.44 -11.26 -73.42
C SER A 317 26.72 -11.70 -72.69
N ASN A 318 26.87 -11.40 -71.39
CA ASN A 318 28.16 -11.49 -70.69
C ASN A 318 28.15 -12.14 -69.28
N ASN A 319 27.04 -12.75 -68.83
CA ASN A 319 26.88 -13.25 -67.45
C ASN A 319 27.01 -12.14 -66.38
N ASP A 320 26.56 -10.92 -66.70
CA ASP A 320 26.67 -9.76 -65.81
C ASP A 320 25.89 -9.95 -64.50
N ALA A 321 24.74 -10.62 -64.56
CA ALA A 321 23.91 -10.97 -63.40
C ALA A 321 24.68 -11.75 -62.30
N CYS A 322 25.76 -12.45 -62.66
CA CYS A 322 26.55 -13.25 -61.72
C CYS A 322 27.54 -12.44 -60.88
N GLN A 323 27.78 -11.17 -61.24
CA GLN A 323 28.78 -10.34 -60.59
C GLN A 323 28.23 -9.79 -59.27
N ILE A 324 28.57 -10.47 -58.18
CA ILE A 324 28.18 -10.10 -56.81
C ILE A 324 29.35 -9.50 -56.02
N GLN A 325 29.03 -8.73 -54.99
CA GLN A 325 29.92 -8.23 -53.95
C GLN A 325 29.48 -8.76 -52.58
N ALA A 326 30.37 -8.76 -51.59
CA ALA A 326 30.07 -9.28 -50.24
C ALA A 326 29.38 -8.27 -49.32
N THR A 327 29.35 -6.99 -49.71
CA THR A 327 28.84 -5.90 -48.88
C THR A 327 28.03 -4.94 -49.74
N SER A 328 26.88 -4.53 -49.23
CA SER A 328 26.03 -3.50 -49.81
C SER A 328 25.81 -2.38 -48.80
N GLN A 329 25.76 -1.14 -49.29
CA GLN A 329 25.58 0.05 -48.46
C GLN A 329 24.61 1.01 -49.11
N ALA A 330 23.68 1.57 -48.33
CA ALA A 330 22.72 2.55 -48.81
C ALA A 330 22.33 3.58 -47.71
N PRO A 331 22.22 4.88 -48.05
CA PRO A 331 21.67 5.89 -47.15
C PRO A 331 20.13 5.85 -47.16
N LEU A 332 19.47 6.50 -46.20
CA LEU A 332 18.02 6.71 -46.25
C LEU A 332 17.59 7.44 -47.53
N LEU A 333 16.45 7.05 -48.09
CA LEU A 333 15.86 7.73 -49.23
C LEU A 333 15.33 9.11 -48.81
N VAL A 334 14.66 9.16 -47.67
CA VAL A 334 14.12 10.38 -47.07
C VAL A 334 14.60 10.50 -45.63
N ASP A 335 15.07 11.69 -45.27
CA ASP A 335 15.50 12.00 -43.90
C ASP A 335 14.34 11.83 -42.91
N VAL A 336 14.62 11.22 -41.76
CA VAL A 336 13.73 11.25 -40.60
C VAL A 336 13.82 12.64 -39.96
N PRO A 337 12.69 13.32 -39.67
CA PRO A 337 12.69 14.61 -39.00
C PRO A 337 13.48 14.60 -37.68
N VAL A 338 14.19 15.70 -37.39
CA VAL A 338 14.93 15.83 -36.13
C VAL A 338 13.94 15.93 -34.98
N GLY A 339 13.99 14.96 -34.06
CA GLY A 339 13.09 14.90 -32.90
C GLY A 339 11.95 13.88 -33.03
N ALA A 340 11.80 13.25 -34.20
CA ALA A 340 10.86 12.15 -34.38
C ALA A 340 11.26 10.91 -33.55
N THR A 341 10.25 10.18 -33.08
CA THR A 341 10.43 8.92 -32.34
C THR A 341 10.36 7.75 -33.32
N ILE A 342 11.35 6.85 -33.27
CA ILE A 342 11.32 5.63 -34.09
C ILE A 342 10.50 4.57 -33.37
N GLU A 343 9.36 4.19 -33.94
CA GLU A 343 8.51 3.15 -33.35
C GLU A 343 8.91 1.75 -33.79
N LYS A 344 9.16 1.57 -35.10
CA LYS A 344 9.54 0.27 -35.66
C LYS A 344 10.49 0.39 -36.84
N ALA A 345 11.35 -0.61 -37.00
CA ALA A 345 12.15 -0.79 -38.21
C ALA A 345 12.23 -2.26 -38.63
N TYR A 346 11.93 -2.54 -39.91
CA TYR A 346 11.97 -3.89 -40.48
C TYR A 346 13.05 -4.00 -41.56
N LEU A 347 13.93 -4.99 -41.41
CA LEU A 347 14.91 -5.37 -42.41
C LEU A 347 14.37 -6.54 -43.22
N TYR A 348 14.33 -6.37 -44.54
CA TYR A 348 14.00 -7.40 -45.51
C TYR A 348 15.23 -7.77 -46.32
N TRP A 349 15.39 -9.05 -46.65
CA TRP A 349 16.41 -9.49 -47.60
C TRP A 349 15.94 -10.70 -48.39
N ALA A 350 16.50 -10.88 -49.57
CA ALA A 350 16.19 -12.01 -50.43
C ALA A 350 17.37 -12.42 -51.29
N HIS A 351 17.43 -13.70 -51.63
CA HIS A 351 18.50 -14.27 -52.45
C HIS A 351 18.06 -15.45 -53.33
N SER A 352 18.91 -15.75 -54.31
CA SER A 352 18.79 -16.93 -55.17
C SER A 352 19.68 -18.05 -54.63
N ASN A 353 19.10 -19.02 -53.93
CA ASN A 353 19.78 -20.23 -53.46
C ASN A 353 18.72 -21.29 -53.11
N GLY A 354 19.07 -22.58 -53.24
CA GLY A 354 18.18 -23.67 -52.79
C GLY A 354 18.21 -23.90 -51.28
N THR A 355 19.17 -23.30 -50.58
CA THR A 355 19.32 -23.38 -49.13
C THR A 355 18.85 -22.08 -48.50
N LEU A 356 18.17 -22.15 -47.36
CA LEU A 356 17.81 -20.96 -46.59
C LEU A 356 19.07 -20.33 -45.97
N ASP A 357 19.09 -19.00 -45.91
CA ASP A 357 20.09 -18.20 -45.22
C ASP A 357 19.38 -17.22 -44.28
N THR A 358 19.01 -17.71 -43.10
CA THR A 358 18.26 -16.96 -42.09
C THR A 358 19.13 -16.00 -41.29
N ASN A 359 20.45 -15.97 -41.48
CA ASN A 359 21.36 -15.18 -40.67
C ASN A 359 22.21 -14.25 -41.55
N VAL A 360 22.15 -12.96 -41.27
CA VAL A 360 22.91 -11.93 -41.99
C VAL A 360 23.55 -10.97 -41.00
N THR A 361 24.51 -10.18 -41.47
CA THR A 361 25.07 -9.09 -40.65
C THR A 361 24.51 -7.76 -41.11
N PHE A 362 23.88 -7.03 -40.21
CA PHE A 362 23.37 -5.68 -40.43
C PHE A 362 23.98 -4.72 -39.41
N GLU A 363 24.58 -3.63 -39.87
CA GLU A 363 25.26 -2.65 -39.00
C GLU A 363 26.33 -3.28 -38.07
N GLY A 364 26.97 -4.35 -38.55
CA GLY A 364 27.99 -5.08 -37.78
C GLY A 364 27.43 -5.99 -36.67
N GLN A 365 26.11 -6.18 -36.63
CA GLN A 365 25.41 -7.06 -35.69
C GLN A 365 24.79 -8.24 -36.45
N ASN A 366 24.79 -9.42 -35.84
CA ASN A 366 24.12 -10.59 -36.41
C ASN A 366 22.60 -10.41 -36.27
N VAL A 367 21.88 -10.57 -37.37
CA VAL A 367 20.41 -10.53 -37.44
C VAL A 367 19.94 -11.88 -37.95
N THR A 368 19.03 -12.49 -37.20
CA THR A 368 18.35 -13.73 -37.56
C THR A 368 16.94 -13.39 -38.05
N ALA A 369 16.47 -14.01 -39.12
CA ALA A 369 15.13 -13.80 -39.65
C ALA A 369 14.04 -14.18 -38.64
N ASP A 370 13.07 -13.29 -38.45
CA ASP A 370 11.85 -13.57 -37.67
C ASP A 370 10.89 -14.43 -38.51
N GLN A 371 10.90 -14.22 -39.83
CA GLN A 371 10.12 -15.01 -40.78
C GLN A 371 10.93 -15.27 -42.05
N ALA A 372 10.84 -16.50 -42.57
CA ALA A 372 11.37 -16.91 -43.85
C ALA A 372 10.26 -17.26 -44.83
N TYR A 373 10.51 -17.01 -46.12
CA TYR A 373 9.62 -17.27 -47.23
C TYR A 373 10.36 -17.94 -48.38
N THR A 374 9.64 -18.71 -49.19
CA THR A 374 10.19 -19.32 -50.41
C THR A 374 9.28 -19.07 -51.61
N SER A 375 9.89 -18.75 -52.75
CA SER A 375 9.21 -18.67 -54.05
C SER A 375 9.97 -19.46 -55.12
N PHE A 376 9.28 -19.79 -56.21
CA PHE A 376 9.83 -20.62 -57.28
C PHE A 376 9.45 -20.10 -58.66
N ILE A 377 10.39 -20.21 -59.59
CA ILE A 377 10.10 -20.25 -61.03
C ILE A 377 10.67 -21.54 -61.61
N THR A 378 9.82 -22.36 -62.22
CA THR A 378 10.20 -23.68 -62.74
C THR A 378 10.85 -24.59 -61.68
N THR A 379 12.18 -24.78 -61.71
CA THR A 379 12.95 -25.57 -60.72
C THR A 379 13.93 -24.73 -59.91
N ARG A 380 13.91 -23.40 -60.05
CA ARG A 380 14.78 -22.45 -59.33
C ARG A 380 14.03 -21.91 -58.12
N GLN A 381 14.72 -21.84 -56.98
CA GLN A 381 14.18 -21.42 -55.69
C GLN A 381 14.77 -20.07 -55.29
N PHE A 382 13.94 -19.24 -54.68
CA PHE A 382 14.33 -17.96 -54.11
C PHE A 382 13.82 -17.90 -52.69
N ASN A 383 14.61 -17.35 -51.79
CA ASN A 383 14.22 -17.22 -50.39
C ASN A 383 14.22 -15.76 -49.98
N GLY A 384 13.24 -15.39 -49.16
CA GLY A 384 13.07 -14.05 -48.62
C GLY A 384 12.90 -14.10 -47.12
N TYR A 385 13.21 -12.99 -46.46
CA TYR A 385 13.26 -12.90 -45.01
C TYR A 385 12.84 -11.51 -44.54
N VAL A 386 12.34 -11.44 -43.31
CA VAL A 386 12.10 -10.20 -42.56
C VAL A 386 12.54 -10.36 -41.11
N SER A 387 13.05 -9.29 -40.51
CA SER A 387 13.30 -9.22 -39.06
C SER A 387 13.10 -7.81 -38.51
N ASP A 388 12.62 -7.70 -37.26
CA ASP A 388 12.55 -6.45 -36.49
C ASP A 388 13.95 -6.03 -36.01
N VAL A 389 14.45 -4.93 -36.56
CA VAL A 389 15.76 -4.36 -36.24
C VAL A 389 15.64 -3.01 -35.54
N THR A 390 14.50 -2.74 -34.90
CA THR A 390 14.19 -1.45 -34.26
C THR A 390 15.29 -1.01 -33.29
N SER A 391 15.78 -1.92 -32.45
CA SER A 391 16.85 -1.63 -31.46
C SER A 391 18.18 -1.24 -32.12
N ILE A 392 18.55 -1.89 -33.23
CA ILE A 392 19.76 -1.57 -34.01
C ILE A 392 19.65 -0.16 -34.60
N VAL A 393 18.47 0.19 -35.13
CA VAL A 393 18.20 1.51 -35.73
C VAL A 393 18.17 2.60 -34.65
N GLN A 394 17.46 2.39 -33.54
CA GLN A 394 17.39 3.34 -32.42
C GLN A 394 18.76 3.59 -31.76
N ALA A 395 19.65 2.59 -31.71
CA ALA A 395 20.99 2.73 -31.15
C ALA A 395 21.92 3.64 -31.98
N LYS A 396 21.51 4.02 -33.21
CA LYS A 396 22.35 4.78 -34.14
C LYS A 396 22.24 6.28 -33.89
N ALA A 397 23.38 6.92 -33.61
CA ALA A 397 23.42 8.33 -33.18
C ALA A 397 22.87 9.36 -34.20
N ASN A 398 22.91 9.06 -35.50
CA ASN A 398 22.27 9.89 -36.53
C ASN A 398 21.90 9.03 -37.75
N LEU A 399 20.61 8.92 -38.01
CA LEU A 399 20.05 8.11 -39.11
C LEU A 399 20.29 8.76 -40.49
N ASN A 400 20.19 10.09 -40.58
CA ASN A 400 20.19 10.81 -41.86
C ASN A 400 21.57 10.98 -42.49
N THR A 401 22.65 10.75 -41.73
CA THR A 401 24.03 10.91 -42.21
C THR A 401 24.76 9.59 -42.41
N ALA A 402 24.09 8.46 -42.21
CA ALA A 402 24.75 7.16 -42.16
C ALA A 402 24.35 6.27 -43.32
N ASP A 403 25.34 5.59 -43.88
CA ASP A 403 25.11 4.46 -44.77
C ASP A 403 24.77 3.24 -43.91
N PHE A 404 23.67 2.57 -44.24
CA PHE A 404 23.32 1.27 -43.66
C PHE A 404 24.08 0.18 -44.41
N THR A 405 24.77 -0.69 -43.68
CA THR A 405 25.67 -1.71 -44.19
C THR A 405 25.09 -3.10 -43.96
N PHE A 406 25.04 -3.89 -45.03
CA PHE A 406 24.52 -5.25 -45.05
C PHE A 406 25.56 -6.20 -45.64
N THR A 407 25.86 -7.31 -44.95
CA THR A 407 26.85 -8.33 -45.34
C THR A 407 26.40 -9.76 -45.04
N ASP A 408 27.20 -10.71 -45.51
CA ASP A 408 27.14 -12.14 -45.15
C ASP A 408 25.94 -12.93 -45.70
N LEU A 409 25.29 -12.44 -46.77
CA LEU A 409 24.26 -13.18 -47.50
C LEU A 409 24.85 -14.19 -48.51
N ASP A 410 24.46 -15.45 -48.44
CA ASP A 410 24.90 -16.54 -49.33
C ASP A 410 24.06 -16.65 -50.61
N ILE A 411 24.62 -16.14 -51.72
CA ILE A 411 23.96 -16.08 -53.03
C ILE A 411 24.52 -17.15 -53.97
N ASP A 412 23.67 -18.04 -54.49
CA ASP A 412 24.04 -18.97 -55.58
C ASP A 412 24.11 -18.22 -56.92
N ASN A 413 25.30 -17.72 -57.24
CA ASN A 413 25.64 -17.15 -58.53
C ASN A 413 26.24 -18.18 -59.52
N SER A 414 25.88 -19.46 -59.39
CA SER A 414 26.27 -20.51 -60.35
C SER A 414 25.43 -20.46 -61.63
N ALA A 415 25.74 -21.35 -62.58
CA ALA A 415 25.02 -21.46 -63.84
C ALA A 415 23.50 -21.71 -63.68
N THR A 416 23.05 -22.23 -62.52
CA THR A 416 21.65 -22.46 -62.19
C THR A 416 20.80 -21.19 -62.33
N TYR A 417 21.25 -20.09 -61.71
CA TYR A 417 20.56 -18.80 -61.71
C TYR A 417 21.13 -17.85 -62.77
N CYS A 418 22.44 -17.87 -62.98
CA CYS A 418 23.12 -17.02 -63.95
C CYS A 418 22.67 -17.19 -65.41
N SER A 419 22.44 -18.43 -65.85
CA SER A 419 22.11 -18.71 -67.26
C SER A 419 20.77 -18.15 -67.70
N SER A 420 19.92 -17.82 -66.73
CA SER A 420 18.60 -17.26 -66.90
C SER A 420 18.51 -15.81 -66.41
N SER A 421 19.64 -15.22 -65.99
CA SER A 421 19.74 -13.87 -65.43
C SER A 421 18.85 -13.63 -64.20
N THR A 422 18.56 -14.67 -63.43
CA THR A 422 17.73 -14.55 -62.20
C THR A 422 18.56 -14.72 -60.93
N VAL A 423 19.72 -14.07 -60.88
CA VAL A 423 20.52 -14.03 -59.65
C VAL A 423 19.92 -12.95 -58.77
N LEU A 424 19.54 -13.30 -57.56
CA LEU A 424 18.93 -12.42 -56.56
C LEU A 424 19.87 -12.26 -55.38
N GLY A 425 20.03 -11.03 -54.90
CA GLY A 425 20.81 -10.73 -53.70
C GLY A 425 20.61 -9.27 -53.33
N GLY A 426 19.61 -8.99 -52.50
CA GLY A 426 19.23 -7.63 -52.14
C GLY A 426 18.65 -7.54 -50.74
N TRP A 427 18.59 -6.31 -50.23
CA TRP A 427 18.04 -5.99 -48.92
C TRP A 427 17.31 -4.64 -48.95
N ALA A 428 16.33 -4.47 -48.08
CA ALA A 428 15.57 -3.24 -47.89
C ALA A 428 15.30 -3.03 -46.39
N LEU A 429 15.32 -1.78 -45.95
CA LEU A 429 15.00 -1.38 -44.58
C LEU A 429 13.82 -0.41 -44.63
N MET A 430 12.79 -0.67 -43.83
CA MET A 430 11.67 0.24 -43.61
C MET A 430 11.74 0.79 -42.19
N ILE A 431 11.59 2.09 -42.01
CA ILE A 431 11.60 2.75 -40.69
C ILE A 431 10.31 3.56 -40.54
N PHE A 432 9.54 3.25 -39.50
CA PHE A 432 8.29 3.90 -39.13
C PHE A 432 8.54 4.81 -37.93
N TYR A 433 8.10 6.06 -38.02
CA TYR A 433 8.36 7.05 -36.99
C TYR A 433 7.17 7.96 -36.75
N GLU A 434 7.03 8.39 -35.50
CA GLU A 434 6.05 9.39 -35.09
C GLU A 434 6.69 10.78 -35.00
N GLU A 435 5.98 11.79 -35.50
CA GLU A 435 6.39 13.19 -35.40
C GLU A 435 5.14 14.07 -35.23
N PRO A 436 4.97 14.78 -34.10
CA PRO A 436 3.74 15.51 -33.77
C PRO A 436 3.27 16.53 -34.82
N SER A 437 4.17 17.04 -35.67
CA SER A 437 3.83 18.00 -36.73
C SER A 437 3.22 17.36 -37.99
N LEU A 438 3.23 16.03 -38.12
CA LEU A 438 2.66 15.31 -39.25
C LEU A 438 1.13 15.28 -39.21
N PRO A 439 0.44 15.15 -40.36
CA PRO A 439 -1.00 14.87 -40.37
C PRO A 439 -1.27 13.45 -39.86
N VAL A 440 -2.33 13.32 -39.06
CA VAL A 440 -2.84 12.02 -38.62
C VAL A 440 -3.08 11.09 -39.81
N SER A 441 -2.47 9.91 -39.77
CA SER A 441 -2.50 8.93 -40.84
C SER A 441 -2.59 7.51 -40.28
N THR A 442 -3.13 6.61 -41.09
CA THR A 442 -3.02 5.17 -40.91
C THR A 442 -1.96 4.66 -41.87
N ILE A 443 -0.97 3.91 -41.36
CA ILE A 443 0.04 3.21 -42.15
C ILE A 443 -0.16 1.71 -42.04
N ASN A 444 -0.47 1.07 -43.17
CA ASN A 444 -0.67 -0.37 -43.27
C ASN A 444 0.52 -1.03 -43.94
N VAL A 445 1.05 -2.08 -43.31
CA VAL A 445 2.13 -2.90 -43.84
C VAL A 445 1.55 -4.24 -44.24
N TYR A 446 1.64 -4.56 -45.52
CA TYR A 446 1.26 -5.85 -46.08
C TYR A 446 2.54 -6.62 -46.44
N GLN A 447 2.57 -7.91 -46.11
CA GLN A 447 3.72 -8.79 -46.36
C GLN A 447 3.30 -10.06 -47.09
N GLY A 448 4.20 -10.59 -47.90
CA GLY A 448 4.03 -11.80 -48.73
C GLY A 448 5.36 -12.17 -49.37
N PHE A 449 5.36 -13.11 -50.32
CA PHE A 449 6.55 -13.47 -51.09
C PHE A 449 6.14 -14.26 -52.33
N TYR A 450 5.26 -13.67 -53.14
CA TYR A 450 4.57 -14.34 -54.23
C TYR A 450 5.27 -14.08 -55.57
N GLY A 451 5.87 -15.12 -56.15
CA GLY A 451 6.53 -15.06 -57.46
C GLY A 451 5.56 -15.18 -58.64
N ILE A 452 5.65 -14.29 -59.62
CA ILE A 452 4.76 -14.19 -60.78
C ILE A 452 5.59 -14.04 -62.06
N SER A 453 5.17 -14.70 -63.14
CA SER A 453 5.70 -14.51 -64.50
C SER A 453 4.63 -14.87 -65.54
N ASP A 454 4.50 -14.06 -66.58
CA ASP A 454 3.49 -14.16 -67.68
C ASP A 454 2.06 -14.35 -67.16
N ASP A 455 1.71 -13.64 -66.08
CA ASP A 455 0.44 -13.75 -65.36
C ASP A 455 0.04 -12.42 -64.69
N THR A 456 -1.20 -12.35 -64.22
CA THR A 456 -1.76 -11.19 -63.52
C THR A 456 -2.23 -11.60 -62.12
N ASN A 457 -1.97 -10.77 -61.11
CA ASN A 457 -2.51 -10.95 -59.76
C ASN A 457 -3.08 -9.63 -59.22
N SER A 458 -3.90 -9.67 -58.18
CA SER A 458 -4.47 -8.46 -57.59
C SER A 458 -4.61 -8.59 -56.07
N TYR A 459 -4.26 -7.53 -55.35
CA TYR A 459 -4.24 -7.50 -53.90
C TYR A 459 -5.15 -6.38 -53.40
N THR A 460 -6.05 -6.69 -52.48
CA THR A 460 -6.87 -5.66 -51.82
C THR A 460 -6.08 -5.12 -50.64
N LEU A 461 -5.94 -3.80 -50.59
CA LEU A 461 -5.30 -3.05 -49.52
C LEU A 461 -6.41 -2.26 -48.82
N ASP A 462 -6.82 -2.71 -47.64
CA ASP A 462 -7.94 -2.23 -46.82
C ASP A 462 -7.47 -1.79 -45.41
N SER A 463 -8.39 -1.73 -44.43
CA SER A 463 -8.11 -1.29 -43.05
C SER A 463 -7.69 0.19 -42.94
N PHE A 464 -8.37 1.08 -43.65
CA PHE A 464 -8.24 2.52 -43.44
C PHE A 464 -9.58 3.21 -43.71
N TYR A 465 -9.68 4.48 -43.31
CA TYR A 465 -10.74 5.39 -43.77
C TYR A 465 -10.10 6.69 -44.25
N ALA A 466 -10.13 6.94 -45.56
CA ALA A 466 -9.53 8.14 -46.13
C ALA A 466 -10.35 9.37 -45.75
N ILE A 467 -9.76 10.31 -45.00
CA ILE A 467 -10.39 11.64 -44.79
C ILE A 467 -9.97 12.63 -45.86
N SER A 468 -8.89 12.31 -46.57
CA SER A 468 -8.26 13.12 -47.60
C SER A 468 -7.28 12.24 -48.38
N GLY A 469 -7.19 12.43 -49.70
CA GLY A 469 -6.11 11.84 -50.50
C GLY A 469 -4.74 12.47 -50.22
N ALA A 470 -4.70 13.71 -49.73
CA ALA A 470 -3.46 14.50 -49.62
C ALA A 470 -2.36 13.81 -48.80
N GLY A 471 -1.20 13.59 -49.42
CA GLY A 471 -0.04 12.98 -48.75
C GLY A 471 -0.13 11.46 -48.60
N SER A 472 -1.16 10.83 -49.16
CA SER A 472 -1.26 9.38 -49.24
C SER A 472 -0.23 8.82 -50.22
N LYS A 473 0.45 7.75 -49.84
CA LYS A 473 1.50 7.12 -50.66
C LYS A 473 1.53 5.61 -50.44
N ALA A 474 1.94 4.87 -51.47
CA ALA A 474 2.19 3.43 -51.37
C ALA A 474 3.58 3.07 -51.88
N SER A 475 4.33 2.30 -51.10
CA SER A 475 5.62 1.72 -51.49
C SER A 475 5.46 0.24 -51.79
N PHE A 476 6.03 -0.23 -52.89
CA PHE A 476 5.99 -1.62 -53.32
C PHE A 476 7.40 -2.20 -53.33
N LEU A 477 7.64 -3.21 -52.49
CA LEU A 477 8.86 -4.02 -52.50
C LEU A 477 8.67 -5.23 -53.38
N SER A 478 9.46 -5.30 -54.43
CA SER A 478 9.54 -6.49 -55.26
C SER A 478 10.99 -6.90 -55.49
N TRP A 479 11.20 -8.20 -55.63
CA TRP A 479 12.49 -8.79 -55.95
C TRP A 479 12.46 -9.38 -57.34
N GLU A 480 13.64 -9.39 -57.96
CA GLU A 480 13.78 -9.72 -59.39
C GLU A 480 12.96 -8.76 -60.28
N GLY A 481 13.35 -8.67 -61.54
CA GLY A 481 12.85 -7.66 -62.45
C GLY A 481 13.90 -7.27 -63.49
N ASP A 482 13.52 -7.24 -64.76
CA ASP A 482 14.39 -6.98 -65.88
C ASP A 482 14.13 -5.60 -66.48
N GLU A 483 15.12 -4.72 -66.33
CA GLU A 483 15.07 -3.34 -66.81
C GLU A 483 14.75 -3.18 -68.32
N ASN A 484 15.07 -4.20 -69.12
CA ASN A 484 15.00 -4.17 -70.59
C ASN A 484 13.80 -4.95 -71.15
N ILE A 485 13.06 -5.66 -70.31
CA ILE A 485 11.82 -6.35 -70.68
C ILE A 485 10.69 -5.37 -70.38
N VAL A 486 9.88 -5.09 -71.41
CA VAL A 486 8.79 -4.08 -71.37
C VAL A 486 7.58 -4.55 -72.17
N GLY A 487 7.54 -5.82 -72.60
CA GLY A 487 6.68 -6.27 -73.67
C GLY A 487 6.14 -7.68 -73.51
N ALA A 488 4.92 -7.88 -74.03
CA ALA A 488 4.26 -9.18 -74.03
C ALA A 488 5.13 -10.25 -74.69
N GLY A 489 5.37 -11.32 -73.93
CA GLY A 489 5.87 -12.56 -74.50
C GLY A 489 4.86 -13.16 -75.47
N SER A 490 5.09 -14.39 -75.92
CA SER A 490 4.17 -15.08 -76.84
C SER A 490 2.74 -15.28 -76.28
N GLY A 491 2.43 -14.79 -75.07
CA GLY A 491 1.14 -14.79 -74.38
C GLY A 491 0.68 -13.42 -73.82
N THR A 492 0.53 -12.38 -74.64
CA THR A 492 -0.43 -11.25 -74.43
C THR A 492 -0.39 -10.33 -73.19
N VAL A 493 0.28 -10.62 -72.06
CA VAL A 493 0.30 -9.75 -70.86
C VAL A 493 1.43 -8.71 -70.95
N VAL A 494 1.15 -7.44 -70.62
CA VAL A 494 2.13 -6.34 -70.57
C VAL A 494 2.40 -6.01 -69.11
N GLU A 495 3.66 -5.80 -68.74
CA GLU A 495 4.05 -5.35 -67.40
C GLU A 495 3.34 -4.05 -67.03
N ASN A 496 2.62 -4.08 -65.92
CA ASN A 496 1.87 -2.92 -65.43
C ASN A 496 1.56 -3.05 -63.94
N LEU A 497 1.58 -1.94 -63.24
CA LEU A 497 1.10 -1.79 -61.88
C LEU A 497 0.03 -0.69 -61.88
N SER A 498 -1.20 -1.04 -61.50
CA SER A 498 -2.31 -0.08 -61.50
C SER A 498 -3.14 -0.20 -60.23
N ILE A 499 -3.71 0.90 -59.79
CA ILE A 499 -4.61 0.95 -58.63
C ILE A 499 -6.04 1.10 -59.10
N SER A 500 -6.96 0.34 -58.52
CA SER A 500 -8.39 0.50 -58.71
C SER A 500 -9.11 0.68 -57.37
N VAL A 501 -9.79 1.80 -57.21
CA VAL A 501 -10.70 2.07 -56.10
C VAL A 501 -12.11 1.55 -56.44
N PRO A 502 -12.87 0.97 -55.50
CA PRO A 502 -14.22 0.47 -55.78
C PRO A 502 -15.15 1.54 -56.38
N GLY A 503 -15.52 1.36 -57.66
CA GLY A 503 -16.41 2.27 -58.38
C GLY A 503 -15.72 3.17 -59.41
N ASP A 504 -14.39 3.25 -59.36
CA ASP A 504 -13.57 4.06 -60.26
C ASP A 504 -12.78 3.20 -61.28
N PRO A 505 -12.40 3.79 -62.43
CA PRO A 505 -11.53 3.11 -63.39
C PRO A 505 -10.11 2.92 -62.81
N ALA A 506 -9.46 1.81 -63.17
CA ALA A 506 -8.06 1.57 -62.78
C ALA A 506 -7.14 2.67 -63.35
N VAL A 507 -6.19 3.11 -62.53
CA VAL A 507 -5.18 4.13 -62.84
C VAL A 507 -3.81 3.45 -62.86
N ASP A 508 -3.14 3.48 -64.00
CA ASP A 508 -1.76 3.00 -64.12
C ASP A 508 -0.83 3.90 -63.31
N LEU A 509 0.01 3.30 -62.47
CA LEU A 509 1.06 4.02 -61.77
C LEU A 509 2.16 4.31 -62.79
N THR A 510 2.41 5.60 -63.04
CA THR A 510 3.36 6.05 -64.06
C THR A 510 4.52 6.81 -63.42
N GLY A 511 5.70 6.70 -64.02
CA GLY A 511 6.89 7.45 -63.61
C GLY A 511 7.98 6.65 -62.91
N ASP A 512 7.77 5.35 -62.67
CA ASP A 512 8.64 4.22 -62.26
C ASP A 512 10.19 4.25 -62.44
N GLY A 513 10.87 5.39 -62.38
CA GLY A 513 12.33 5.42 -62.55
C GLY A 513 12.84 5.43 -64.00
N GLY A 514 11.95 5.52 -65.00
CA GLY A 514 12.28 6.19 -66.27
C GLY A 514 13.06 5.37 -67.31
N GLN A 515 12.83 4.06 -67.42
CA GLN A 515 13.21 3.30 -68.61
C GLN A 515 12.13 3.42 -69.70
N THR A 516 12.49 3.31 -70.98
CA THR A 516 11.52 3.45 -72.08
C THR A 516 10.54 2.28 -72.11
N GLY A 517 9.30 2.46 -71.65
CA GLY A 517 8.29 1.39 -71.73
C GLY A 517 7.21 1.39 -70.64
N ASN A 518 7.41 2.12 -69.52
CA ASN A 518 6.55 2.07 -68.33
C ASN A 518 6.54 0.67 -67.70
N ASN A 519 7.73 0.17 -67.36
CA ASN A 519 7.94 -1.08 -66.64
C ASN A 519 8.20 -0.75 -65.15
N PRO A 520 7.22 -1.01 -64.25
CA PRO A 520 7.33 -0.76 -62.82
C PRO A 520 8.12 -1.82 -62.04
N TYR A 521 8.75 -2.78 -62.74
CA TYR A 521 9.57 -3.84 -62.17
C TYR A 521 10.94 -3.86 -62.87
N ASN A 522 11.64 -2.74 -62.80
CA ASN A 522 12.83 -2.46 -63.59
C ASN A 522 14.12 -2.46 -62.77
N SER A 523 14.07 -2.97 -61.53
CA SER A 523 15.19 -3.00 -60.59
C SER A 523 15.72 -1.60 -60.26
N THR A 524 14.81 -0.66 -59.98
CA THR A 524 15.16 0.67 -59.48
C THR A 524 14.55 0.94 -58.11
N ILE A 525 15.02 2.01 -57.47
CA ILE A 525 14.37 2.57 -56.29
C ILE A 525 13.83 3.94 -56.67
N TYR A 526 12.51 4.05 -56.80
CA TYR A 526 11.83 5.27 -57.21
C TYR A 526 10.99 5.86 -56.07
N ASP A 527 10.95 7.20 -55.97
CA ASP A 527 10.01 7.90 -55.07
C ASP A 527 9.62 9.26 -55.65
N ASN A 528 8.34 9.43 -55.99
CA ASN A 528 7.78 10.70 -56.48
C ASN A 528 6.98 11.50 -55.46
N THR A 529 6.96 11.06 -54.20
CA THR A 529 6.26 11.72 -53.10
C THR A 529 7.08 12.86 -52.50
N THR A 530 8.36 12.93 -52.85
CA THR A 530 9.31 13.93 -52.36
C THR A 530 9.43 15.12 -53.33
N PRO A 531 9.86 16.32 -52.87
CA PRO A 531 10.04 17.49 -53.73
C PRO A 531 11.03 17.26 -54.88
N THR A 532 12.00 16.36 -54.69
CA THR A 532 12.96 15.94 -55.71
C THR A 532 12.84 14.44 -55.89
N THR A 533 12.23 14.03 -57.00
CA THR A 533 12.04 12.62 -57.35
C THR A 533 13.35 11.84 -57.19
N ILE A 534 13.28 10.77 -56.40
CA ILE A 534 14.38 9.83 -56.19
C ILE A 534 14.29 8.76 -57.27
N ASN A 535 15.43 8.39 -57.83
CA ASN A 535 15.52 7.34 -58.83
C ASN A 535 16.93 6.73 -58.82
N ILE A 536 17.09 5.60 -58.14
CA ILE A 536 18.36 4.87 -58.04
C ILE A 536 18.33 3.71 -59.02
N THR A 537 19.17 3.77 -60.05
CA THR A 537 19.18 2.78 -61.15
C THR A 537 20.22 1.67 -60.97
N THR A 538 20.73 1.49 -59.75
CA THR A 538 21.83 0.54 -59.45
C THR A 538 21.44 -0.49 -58.39
N SER A 539 20.14 -0.66 -58.10
CA SER A 539 19.62 -1.62 -57.13
C SER A 539 19.39 -3.02 -57.70
N TYR A 540 19.80 -3.29 -58.96
CA TYR A 540 19.82 -4.60 -59.65
C TYR A 540 19.22 -5.79 -58.87
N GLY A 541 18.01 -6.23 -59.23
CA GLY A 541 17.28 -7.31 -58.54
C GLY A 541 16.46 -6.87 -57.34
N LEU A 542 16.55 -5.60 -56.91
CA LEU A 542 15.65 -4.95 -55.96
C LEU A 542 14.86 -3.85 -56.70
N ASP A 543 13.54 -3.94 -56.58
CA ASP A 543 12.59 -2.93 -56.97
C ASP A 543 11.88 -2.37 -55.71
N TRP A 544 12.06 -1.08 -55.45
CA TRP A 544 11.43 -0.40 -54.31
C TRP A 544 10.87 0.94 -54.78
N ASP A 545 9.61 0.91 -55.19
CA ASP A 545 8.97 2.06 -55.81
C ASP A 545 7.87 2.64 -54.90
N THR A 546 7.95 3.94 -54.66
CA THR A 546 7.00 4.72 -53.86
C THR A 546 6.20 5.66 -54.76
N TYR A 547 4.88 5.50 -54.74
CA TYR A 547 3.94 6.23 -55.58
C TYR A 547 3.04 7.16 -54.76
N ASP A 548 2.92 8.41 -55.19
CA ASP A 548 1.95 9.39 -54.71
C ASP A 548 0.53 9.01 -55.11
N LEU A 549 -0.34 8.83 -54.13
CA LEU A 549 -1.74 8.45 -54.30
C LEU A 549 -2.70 9.62 -54.11
N THR A 550 -2.19 10.85 -53.96
CA THR A 550 -2.98 12.03 -53.62
C THR A 550 -4.16 12.30 -54.55
N SER A 551 -4.03 12.02 -55.84
CA SER A 551 -5.09 12.20 -56.82
C SER A 551 -5.90 10.95 -57.13
N ILE A 552 -5.61 9.84 -56.46
CA ILE A 552 -6.24 8.53 -56.67
C ILE A 552 -7.26 8.22 -55.57
N LEU A 553 -6.94 8.56 -54.32
CA LEU A 553 -7.83 8.35 -53.17
C LEU A 553 -8.71 9.57 -52.90
N ASP A 554 -10.00 9.34 -52.73
CA ASP A 554 -10.99 10.34 -52.35
C ASP A 554 -11.44 10.14 -50.88
N PRO A 555 -11.93 11.21 -50.21
CA PRO A 555 -12.52 11.08 -48.89
C PRO A 555 -13.68 10.06 -48.86
N GLY A 556 -13.62 9.11 -47.93
CA GLY A 556 -14.59 8.03 -47.75
C GLY A 556 -14.13 6.67 -48.28
N ASP A 557 -13.01 6.61 -49.00
CA ASP A 557 -12.44 5.34 -49.45
C ASP A 557 -11.96 4.51 -48.25
N THR A 558 -12.26 3.21 -48.26
CA THR A 558 -11.89 2.28 -47.18
C THR A 558 -10.96 1.16 -47.65
N GLN A 559 -10.75 1.06 -48.96
CA GLN A 559 -9.90 0.07 -49.60
C GLN A 559 -9.58 0.50 -51.03
N PHE A 560 -8.49 -0.04 -51.57
CA PHE A 560 -8.27 -0.11 -53.01
C PHE A 560 -7.60 -1.43 -53.39
N THR A 561 -7.55 -1.72 -54.68
CA THR A 561 -6.90 -2.93 -55.20
C THR A 561 -5.66 -2.55 -56.00
N ALA A 562 -4.51 -3.10 -55.64
CA ALA A 562 -3.30 -3.07 -56.45
C ALA A 562 -3.36 -4.22 -57.47
N ASN A 563 -3.42 -3.87 -58.74
CA ASN A 563 -3.48 -4.82 -59.86
C ASN A 563 -2.08 -4.94 -60.46
N VAL A 564 -1.53 -6.14 -60.36
CA VAL A 564 -0.18 -6.50 -60.77
C VAL A 564 -0.26 -7.32 -62.04
N ALA A 565 0.40 -6.87 -63.11
CA ALA A 565 0.53 -7.62 -64.35
C ALA A 565 2.00 -7.83 -64.68
N MET A 566 2.40 -9.08 -64.90
CA MET A 566 3.77 -9.48 -65.21
C MET A 566 3.83 -10.09 -66.61
N GLY A 567 4.78 -9.61 -67.41
CA GLY A 567 5.05 -10.05 -68.77
C GLY A 567 6.04 -11.21 -68.76
N GLN A 568 7.09 -11.15 -69.58
CA GLN A 568 8.11 -12.21 -69.61
C GLN A 568 9.01 -12.22 -68.38
N ASP A 569 8.94 -11.18 -67.56
CA ASP A 569 9.72 -11.04 -66.35
C ASP A 569 9.30 -12.03 -65.26
N PHE A 570 10.19 -12.28 -64.30
CA PHE A 570 9.88 -12.95 -63.06
C PHE A 570 10.08 -11.98 -61.91
N VAL A 571 9.00 -11.68 -61.20
CA VAL A 571 8.99 -10.74 -60.09
C VAL A 571 8.37 -11.39 -58.88
N ILE A 572 8.94 -11.16 -57.71
CA ILE A 572 8.45 -11.64 -56.42
C ILE A 572 7.97 -10.44 -55.61
N SER A 573 6.66 -10.33 -55.40
CA SER A 573 6.08 -9.29 -54.54
C SER A 573 6.26 -9.67 -53.07
N ASN A 574 6.96 -8.82 -52.29
CA ASN A 574 7.33 -9.12 -50.91
C ASN A 574 6.60 -8.26 -49.88
N ALA A 575 6.49 -6.96 -50.10
CA ALA A 575 5.82 -6.08 -49.16
C ALA A 575 5.18 -4.87 -49.82
N VAL A 576 4.12 -4.35 -49.22
CA VAL A 576 3.52 -3.06 -49.59
C VAL A 576 3.31 -2.23 -48.33
N VAL A 577 3.72 -0.97 -48.35
CA VAL A 577 3.46 -0.03 -47.26
C VAL A 577 2.54 1.07 -47.78
N LEU A 578 1.35 1.18 -47.20
CA LEU A 578 0.34 2.16 -47.55
C LEU A 578 0.20 3.18 -46.43
N LYS A 579 0.34 4.47 -46.74
CA LYS A 579 -0.02 5.57 -45.84
C LYS A 579 -1.26 6.28 -46.37
N VAL A 580 -2.27 6.47 -45.54
CA VAL A 580 -3.48 7.24 -45.86
C VAL A 580 -3.82 8.17 -44.70
N GLN A 581 -4.17 9.42 -44.99
CA GLN A 581 -4.65 10.35 -43.97
C GLN A 581 -6.00 9.86 -43.41
N SER A 582 -6.13 9.68 -42.10
CA SER A 582 -7.32 9.08 -41.46
C SER A 582 -7.77 9.82 -40.19
N ASN A 583 -8.95 9.45 -39.66
CA ASN A 583 -9.44 9.96 -38.38
C ASN A 583 -8.71 9.29 -37.20
N LEU A 584 -8.61 9.99 -36.07
CA LEU A 584 -7.99 9.51 -34.82
C LEU A 584 -8.85 9.90 -33.63
N ILE A 585 -8.97 9.04 -32.64
CA ILE A 585 -9.44 9.38 -31.31
C ILE A 585 -8.30 9.07 -30.34
N ALA A 586 -7.90 10.04 -29.52
CA ALA A 586 -6.86 9.88 -28.53
C ALA A 586 -7.23 10.58 -27.22
N GLY A 587 -6.64 10.14 -26.12
CA GLY A 587 -6.80 10.74 -24.80
C GLY A 587 -5.86 10.11 -23.78
N THR A 588 -6.02 10.53 -22.53
CA THR A 588 -5.18 10.06 -21.42
C THR A 588 -6.02 9.45 -20.30
N VAL A 589 -5.55 8.36 -19.71
CA VAL A 589 -6.03 7.82 -18.44
C VAL A 589 -5.09 8.30 -17.33
N PHE A 590 -5.65 8.90 -16.29
CA PHE A 590 -4.87 9.45 -15.17
C PHE A 590 -5.51 9.18 -13.81
N GLU A 591 -4.70 9.20 -12.77
CA GLU A 591 -5.13 9.18 -11.37
C GLU A 591 -5.11 10.60 -10.79
N ASP A 592 -6.24 11.03 -10.24
CA ASP A 592 -6.34 12.14 -9.30
C ASP A 592 -6.13 11.60 -7.88
N ILE A 593 -4.85 11.44 -7.51
CA ILE A 593 -4.43 10.93 -6.19
C ILE A 593 -4.93 11.84 -5.05
N ASN A 594 -5.07 13.14 -5.30
CA ASN A 594 -5.36 14.16 -4.29
C ASN A 594 -6.82 14.62 -4.29
N TYR A 595 -7.73 13.79 -4.80
CA TYR A 595 -9.13 14.13 -4.92
C TYR A 595 -9.81 14.34 -3.55
N GLY A 596 -10.18 15.59 -3.23
CA GLY A 596 -10.82 15.97 -1.96
C GLY A 596 -12.34 15.76 -1.88
N GLY A 597 -12.96 15.23 -2.93
CA GLY A 597 -14.42 15.12 -3.07
C GLY A 597 -15.05 16.31 -3.82
N GLY A 598 -16.33 16.17 -4.19
CA GLY A 598 -17.07 17.18 -4.96
C GLY A 598 -17.10 16.91 -6.47
N SER A 599 -16.84 17.93 -7.29
CA SER A 599 -16.77 17.77 -8.74
C SER A 599 -15.42 17.19 -9.16
N GLY A 600 -15.43 16.31 -10.14
CA GLY A 600 -14.25 15.76 -10.80
C GLY A 600 -13.36 16.83 -11.41
N ARG A 601 -12.09 16.50 -11.58
CA ARG A 601 -11.06 17.44 -12.03
C ARG A 601 -10.33 16.86 -13.23
N ASP A 602 -10.06 17.71 -14.22
CA ASP A 602 -9.21 17.33 -15.35
C ASP A 602 -7.76 17.15 -14.88
N MET A 603 -6.95 16.49 -15.70
CA MET A 603 -5.54 16.18 -15.38
C MET A 603 -4.73 17.43 -15.02
N ALA A 604 -4.99 18.56 -15.66
CA ALA A 604 -4.26 19.81 -15.39
C ALA A 604 -4.64 20.41 -14.03
N THR A 605 -5.92 20.37 -13.64
CA THR A 605 -6.41 20.92 -12.38
C THR A 605 -6.04 20.01 -11.21
N SER A 606 -6.09 18.69 -11.38
CA SER A 606 -5.70 17.72 -10.35
C SER A 606 -4.19 17.54 -10.21
N SER A 607 -3.40 18.03 -11.16
CA SER A 607 -2.01 17.56 -11.35
C SER A 607 -1.96 16.02 -11.48
N GLY A 608 -2.92 15.48 -12.24
CA GLY A 608 -3.17 14.05 -12.38
C GLY A 608 -1.95 13.30 -12.91
N ILE A 609 -1.73 12.12 -12.36
CA ILE A 609 -0.60 11.25 -12.70
C ILE A 609 -1.05 10.27 -13.79
N PRO A 610 -0.35 10.15 -14.92
CA PRO A 610 -0.75 9.22 -15.95
C PRO A 610 -0.70 7.76 -15.49
N VAL A 611 -1.60 6.93 -16.03
CA VAL A 611 -1.69 5.49 -15.68
C VAL A 611 -1.37 4.65 -16.91
N GLU A 612 -0.25 3.93 -16.86
CA GLU A 612 0.18 2.96 -17.86
C GLU A 612 -0.58 1.63 -17.77
N GLY A 613 -0.75 0.95 -18.91
CA GLY A 613 -1.28 -0.41 -18.99
C GLY A 613 -2.80 -0.54 -18.79
N SER A 614 -3.54 0.57 -18.73
CA SER A 614 -5.00 0.56 -18.65
C SER A 614 -5.60 0.17 -20.00
N THR A 615 -6.51 -0.81 -20.00
CA THR A 615 -7.23 -1.22 -21.20
C THR A 615 -8.31 -0.20 -21.55
N VAL A 616 -8.26 0.31 -22.77
CA VAL A 616 -9.25 1.22 -23.34
C VAL A 616 -9.90 0.54 -24.54
N GLU A 617 -11.21 0.57 -24.59
CA GLU A 617 -12.04 -0.09 -25.59
C GLU A 617 -12.84 0.95 -26.36
N ILE A 618 -13.04 0.71 -27.65
CA ILE A 618 -13.91 1.53 -28.48
C ILE A 618 -15.02 0.69 -29.09
N TYR A 619 -16.23 1.19 -28.97
CA TYR A 619 -17.45 0.57 -29.44
C TYR A 619 -18.10 1.42 -30.52
N ASP A 620 -18.77 0.75 -31.46
CA ASP A 620 -19.68 1.44 -32.39
C ASP A 620 -20.93 1.98 -31.66
N ASN A 621 -21.74 2.78 -32.36
CA ASN A 621 -22.98 3.34 -31.80
C ASN A 621 -24.09 2.28 -31.50
N LEU A 622 -23.85 1.00 -31.80
CA LEU A 622 -24.72 -0.12 -31.46
C LEU A 622 -24.22 -0.91 -30.25
N GLY A 623 -23.05 -0.57 -29.71
CA GLY A 623 -22.41 -1.24 -28.58
C GLY A 623 -21.61 -2.49 -28.97
N ASN A 624 -21.24 -2.66 -30.24
CA ASN A 624 -20.32 -3.72 -30.66
C ASN A 624 -18.87 -3.24 -30.49
N LEU A 625 -18.02 -4.07 -29.90
CA LEU A 625 -16.59 -3.77 -29.76
C LEU A 625 -15.97 -3.66 -31.16
N TRP A 626 -15.28 -2.55 -31.41
CA TRP A 626 -14.57 -2.29 -32.66
C TRP A 626 -13.08 -2.60 -32.51
N ASN A 627 -12.43 -2.05 -31.48
CA ASN A 627 -11.03 -2.30 -31.16
C ASN A 627 -10.75 -2.08 -29.65
N SER A 628 -9.57 -2.50 -29.18
CA SER A 628 -9.06 -2.29 -27.83
C SER A 628 -7.58 -1.96 -27.87
N GLU A 629 -7.12 -1.07 -27.00
CA GLU A 629 -5.72 -0.67 -26.83
C GLU A 629 -5.35 -0.65 -25.34
N THR A 630 -4.07 -0.53 -25.03
CA THR A 630 -3.57 -0.29 -23.67
C THR A 630 -2.84 1.04 -23.60
N THR A 631 -2.99 1.78 -22.51
CA THR A 631 -2.28 3.05 -22.32
C THR A 631 -0.77 2.84 -22.19
N ASP A 632 0.00 3.79 -22.73
CA ASP A 632 1.47 3.82 -22.64
C ASP A 632 1.97 4.39 -21.30
N ALA A 633 3.29 4.56 -21.16
CA ALA A 633 3.93 5.13 -19.97
C ALA A 633 3.49 6.58 -19.63
N ASN A 634 2.90 7.30 -20.59
CA ASN A 634 2.34 8.64 -20.41
C ASN A 634 0.81 8.58 -20.21
N GLY A 635 0.24 7.39 -20.01
CA GLY A 635 -1.20 7.17 -19.85
C GLY A 635 -1.99 7.39 -21.13
N GLU A 636 -1.33 7.55 -22.29
CA GLU A 636 -1.95 7.91 -23.55
C GLU A 636 -2.47 6.67 -24.30
N TYR A 637 -3.60 6.82 -24.98
CA TYR A 637 -4.15 5.81 -25.89
C TYR A 637 -4.65 6.47 -27.17
N ALA A 638 -4.69 5.71 -28.27
CA ALA A 638 -5.20 6.21 -29.54
C ALA A 638 -5.83 5.12 -30.43
N PHE A 639 -6.92 5.46 -31.11
CA PHE A 639 -7.59 4.64 -32.13
C PHE A 639 -7.60 5.39 -33.46
N GLY A 640 -7.08 4.80 -34.54
CA GLY A 640 -7.13 5.40 -35.89
C GLY A 640 -8.04 4.65 -36.86
N GLY A 641 -8.03 5.02 -38.14
CA GLY A 641 -8.71 4.25 -39.20
C GLY A 641 -10.24 4.34 -39.23
N MET A 642 -10.86 5.23 -38.44
CA MET A 642 -12.31 5.26 -38.25
C MET A 642 -13.05 6.15 -39.27
N ALA A 643 -14.29 5.74 -39.59
CA ALA A 643 -15.21 6.58 -40.35
C ALA A 643 -15.76 7.74 -39.51
N ASP A 644 -16.29 8.77 -40.17
CA ASP A 644 -17.09 9.78 -39.48
C ASP A 644 -18.33 9.14 -38.87
N GLY A 645 -18.55 9.37 -37.58
CA GLY A 645 -19.58 8.68 -36.83
C GLY A 645 -19.50 8.91 -35.32
N THR A 646 -20.47 8.35 -34.62
CA THR A 646 -20.50 8.32 -33.15
C THR A 646 -19.93 6.99 -32.67
N TYR A 647 -19.01 7.08 -31.72
CA TYR A 647 -18.35 5.98 -31.03
C TYR A 647 -18.50 6.13 -29.52
N ILE A 648 -18.25 5.06 -28.80
CA ILE A 648 -18.23 5.05 -27.35
C ILE A 648 -16.87 4.53 -26.91
N ILE A 649 -16.12 5.35 -26.18
CA ILE A 649 -14.86 4.97 -25.55
C ILE A 649 -15.16 4.48 -24.15
N ARG A 650 -14.48 3.42 -23.74
CA ARG A 650 -14.59 2.84 -22.41
C ARG A 650 -13.20 2.60 -21.84
N VAL A 651 -12.99 2.91 -20.58
CA VAL A 651 -11.85 2.40 -19.81
C VAL A 651 -12.32 1.22 -18.97
N VAL A 652 -11.58 0.11 -18.99
CA VAL A 652 -11.90 -1.07 -18.17
C VAL A 652 -11.32 -0.88 -16.77
N ASN A 653 -12.17 -0.59 -15.79
CA ASN A 653 -11.73 -0.14 -14.45
C ASN A 653 -10.82 -1.16 -13.77
N SER A 654 -11.03 -2.46 -14.01
CA SER A 654 -10.22 -3.55 -13.44
C SER A 654 -8.77 -3.55 -13.91
N THR A 655 -8.42 -2.75 -14.92
CA THR A 655 -7.08 -2.65 -15.51
C THR A 655 -6.38 -1.35 -15.12
N VAL A 656 -7.11 -0.39 -14.54
CA VAL A 656 -6.53 0.85 -14.03
C VAL A 656 -5.82 0.56 -12.71
N ARG A 657 -4.54 0.93 -12.62
CA ARG A 657 -3.70 0.72 -11.42
C ARG A 657 -3.37 2.06 -10.79
N SER A 658 -3.26 2.08 -9.46
CA SER A 658 -2.80 3.29 -8.76
C SER A 658 -1.32 3.52 -9.04
N SER A 659 -0.95 4.79 -9.15
CA SER A 659 0.41 5.31 -9.24
C SER A 659 1.12 5.37 -7.88
N ARG A 660 0.39 5.18 -6.77
CA ARG A 660 0.95 5.00 -5.42
C ARG A 660 1.79 3.71 -5.36
N GLY A 661 2.76 3.66 -4.45
CA GLY A 661 3.58 2.45 -4.29
C GLY A 661 2.72 1.25 -3.87
N GLY A 662 3.04 0.07 -4.42
CA GLY A 662 2.19 -1.13 -4.34
C GLY A 662 1.06 -1.19 -5.39
N GLY A 663 0.69 -0.07 -6.01
CA GLY A 663 -0.45 0.04 -6.91
C GLY A 663 -0.31 -0.76 -8.21
N THR A 664 0.88 -0.82 -8.81
CA THR A 664 1.12 -1.58 -10.06
C THR A 664 0.85 -3.08 -9.90
N ALA A 665 1.08 -3.64 -8.71
CA ALA A 665 0.86 -5.04 -8.38
C ALA A 665 -0.53 -5.33 -7.76
N CYS A 666 -1.25 -4.29 -7.31
CA CYS A 666 -2.51 -4.48 -6.59
C CYS A 666 -3.69 -4.76 -7.54
N THR A 667 -3.88 -6.03 -7.90
CA THR A 667 -5.03 -6.48 -8.72
C THR A 667 -6.35 -6.50 -7.95
N ALA A 668 -6.30 -6.44 -6.62
CA ALA A 668 -7.48 -6.32 -5.75
C ALA A 668 -7.91 -4.86 -5.50
N CYS A 669 -7.09 -3.88 -5.91
CA CYS A 669 -7.40 -2.47 -5.74
C CYS A 669 -8.28 -1.98 -6.89
N TRP A 670 -9.42 -1.38 -6.57
CA TRP A 670 -10.34 -0.83 -7.57
C TRP A 670 -10.40 0.69 -7.51
N PRO A 671 -10.31 1.36 -8.68
CA PRO A 671 -10.48 2.80 -8.77
C PRO A 671 -11.94 3.22 -8.98
N ILE A 672 -12.18 4.51 -8.74
CA ILE A 672 -13.44 5.19 -9.00
C ILE A 672 -13.22 6.26 -10.06
N GLN A 673 -13.99 6.22 -11.15
CA GLN A 673 -13.96 7.30 -12.13
C GLN A 673 -14.45 8.60 -11.48
N THR A 674 -13.64 9.64 -11.58
CA THR A 674 -13.94 11.00 -11.11
C THR A 674 -14.12 11.98 -12.26
N PHE A 675 -13.52 11.73 -13.42
CA PHE A 675 -13.55 12.65 -14.56
C PHE A 675 -13.64 11.90 -15.89
N ARG A 676 -14.33 12.47 -16.87
CA ARG A 676 -14.22 12.04 -18.27
C ARG A 676 -14.50 13.16 -19.28
N THR A 677 -13.93 13.06 -20.47
CA THR A 677 -14.23 13.98 -21.58
C THR A 677 -15.10 13.32 -22.63
N SER A 678 -16.15 14.01 -23.10
CA SER A 678 -16.99 13.60 -24.23
C SER A 678 -16.91 14.60 -25.39
N HIS A 679 -17.27 14.19 -26.59
CA HIS A 679 -17.27 15.07 -27.77
C HIS A 679 -18.53 14.89 -28.62
N ASN A 680 -19.28 15.97 -28.87
CA ASN A 680 -20.57 15.90 -29.58
C ASN A 680 -20.46 16.16 -31.10
N GLY A 681 -19.24 16.16 -31.65
CA GLY A 681 -18.96 16.50 -33.05
C GLY A 681 -18.63 17.98 -33.28
N THR A 682 -18.85 18.85 -32.29
CA THR A 682 -18.53 20.29 -32.39
C THR A 682 -17.78 20.86 -31.19
N SER A 683 -17.97 20.29 -30.01
CA SER A 683 -17.34 20.74 -28.78
C SER A 683 -17.02 19.60 -27.83
N TYR A 684 -15.92 19.75 -27.10
CA TYR A 684 -15.59 18.97 -25.92
C TYR A 684 -16.53 19.33 -24.78
N ASN A 685 -17.01 18.33 -24.05
CA ASN A 685 -17.73 18.51 -22.78
C ASN A 685 -17.01 17.71 -21.71
N TYR A 686 -16.48 18.42 -20.71
CA TYR A 686 -15.87 17.84 -19.52
C TYR A 686 -16.97 17.43 -18.55
N ILE A 687 -16.99 16.15 -18.19
CA ILE A 687 -17.98 15.56 -17.30
C ILE A 687 -17.31 15.42 -15.93
N THR A 688 -17.78 16.23 -14.99
CA THR A 688 -17.22 16.37 -13.64
C THR A 688 -18.23 15.99 -12.55
N ASP A 689 -19.43 15.57 -12.94
CA ASP A 689 -20.59 15.31 -12.08
C ASP A 689 -21.00 13.83 -12.02
N GLU A 690 -20.33 12.95 -12.78
CA GLU A 690 -20.56 11.50 -12.79
C GLU A 690 -19.50 10.73 -11.99
N ILE A 691 -19.33 11.09 -10.71
CA ILE A 691 -18.41 10.41 -9.79
C ILE A 691 -18.95 9.00 -9.50
N GLY A 692 -18.12 7.98 -9.75
CA GLY A 692 -18.52 6.57 -9.68
C GLY A 692 -18.79 5.91 -11.03
N GLY A 693 -18.80 6.68 -12.13
CA GLY A 693 -19.16 6.18 -13.46
C GLY A 693 -20.66 6.25 -13.73
N ALA A 694 -21.10 5.54 -14.76
CA ALA A 694 -22.49 5.55 -15.23
C ALA A 694 -23.50 5.01 -14.20
N PHE A 695 -23.09 4.02 -13.40
CA PHE A 695 -23.91 3.37 -12.38
C PHE A 695 -23.08 3.20 -11.08
N PRO A 696 -22.96 4.23 -10.23
CA PRO A 696 -22.09 4.22 -9.06
C PRO A 696 -22.37 3.10 -8.03
N ASP A 697 -23.54 2.47 -8.09
CA ASP A 697 -23.98 1.35 -7.25
C ASP A 697 -23.58 -0.03 -7.81
N GLN A 698 -22.90 -0.08 -8.95
CA GLN A 698 -22.48 -1.32 -9.61
C GLN A 698 -20.98 -1.35 -9.89
N GLU A 699 -20.45 -2.56 -10.03
CA GLU A 699 -19.07 -2.79 -10.49
C GLU A 699 -18.96 -2.64 -12.01
N ASP A 700 -17.75 -2.40 -12.48
CA ASP A 700 -17.45 -2.46 -13.91
C ASP A 700 -17.49 -3.90 -14.43
N VAL A 701 -17.96 -4.06 -15.66
CA VAL A 701 -18.04 -5.37 -16.31
C VAL A 701 -16.69 -5.81 -16.86
N SER A 702 -16.55 -7.06 -17.29
CA SER A 702 -15.30 -7.53 -17.89
C SER A 702 -14.97 -6.80 -19.21
N ALA A 703 -13.71 -6.86 -19.62
CA ALA A 703 -13.29 -6.47 -20.96
C ALA A 703 -14.16 -7.13 -22.04
N GLY A 704 -14.41 -6.41 -23.13
CA GLY A 704 -15.21 -6.78 -24.29
C GLY A 704 -16.73 -6.64 -24.10
N THR A 705 -17.21 -6.31 -22.90
CA THR A 705 -18.64 -6.21 -22.60
C THR A 705 -19.10 -4.76 -22.41
N PHE A 706 -19.99 -4.27 -23.28
CA PHE A 706 -20.48 -2.89 -23.17
C PHE A 706 -21.58 -2.70 -22.12
N SER A 707 -22.53 -3.63 -22.04
CA SER A 707 -23.69 -3.49 -21.14
C SER A 707 -23.27 -3.60 -19.68
N GLY A 708 -23.42 -2.50 -18.92
CA GLY A 708 -23.01 -2.42 -17.51
C GLY A 708 -21.64 -1.76 -17.31
N ALA A 709 -20.98 -1.30 -18.37
CA ALA A 709 -19.73 -0.57 -18.28
C ALA A 709 -19.88 0.75 -17.51
N GLN A 710 -18.92 1.05 -16.64
CA GLN A 710 -18.95 2.21 -15.74
C GLN A 710 -18.31 3.45 -16.35
N SER A 711 -17.09 3.30 -16.87
CA SER A 711 -16.28 4.43 -17.34
C SER A 711 -16.41 4.60 -18.85
N VAL A 712 -17.52 5.19 -19.29
CA VAL A 712 -17.88 5.31 -20.71
C VAL A 712 -18.04 6.74 -21.16
N SER A 713 -17.57 7.06 -22.37
CA SER A 713 -17.70 8.38 -22.96
C SER A 713 -18.09 8.31 -24.43
N SER A 714 -19.14 9.06 -24.80
CA SER A 714 -19.56 9.17 -26.20
C SER A 714 -18.77 10.26 -26.94
N VAL A 715 -18.26 9.91 -28.11
CA VAL A 715 -17.48 10.79 -28.98
C VAL A 715 -18.03 10.73 -30.40
N THR A 716 -18.15 11.88 -31.05
CA THR A 716 -18.59 11.96 -32.45
C THR A 716 -17.52 12.64 -33.29
N ILE A 717 -17.09 11.96 -34.34
CA ILE A 717 -16.13 12.42 -35.34
C ILE A 717 -16.92 13.01 -36.53
N ALA A 718 -16.49 14.16 -37.02
CA ALA A 718 -17.06 14.83 -38.20
C ALA A 718 -15.94 15.33 -39.13
N GLY A 719 -14.92 14.48 -39.30
CA GLY A 719 -13.65 14.74 -39.99
C GLY A 719 -12.51 15.18 -39.06
N GLY A 720 -11.33 14.58 -39.26
CA GLY A 720 -10.09 14.89 -38.53
C GLY A 720 -9.88 14.05 -37.26
N GLY A 721 -8.86 14.41 -36.48
CA GLY A 721 -8.56 13.77 -35.20
C GLY A 721 -9.23 14.45 -34.01
N LEU A 722 -9.66 13.67 -33.02
CA LEU A 722 -10.12 14.09 -31.70
C LEU A 722 -9.07 13.67 -30.67
N GLY A 723 -8.36 14.63 -30.07
CA GLY A 723 -7.52 14.38 -28.88
C GLY A 723 -8.25 14.68 -27.57
N ASN A 724 -7.59 14.51 -26.42
CA ASN A 724 -8.07 14.89 -25.08
C ASN A 724 -9.39 14.21 -24.66
N ILE A 725 -9.64 12.98 -25.10
CA ILE A 725 -10.75 12.17 -24.59
C ILE A 725 -10.30 11.48 -23.28
N ASP A 726 -10.16 12.27 -22.22
CA ASP A 726 -9.46 11.81 -21.01
C ASP A 726 -10.40 11.13 -20.01
N PHE A 727 -9.84 10.31 -19.13
CA PHE A 727 -10.52 9.66 -18.00
C PHE A 727 -9.67 9.80 -16.73
N GLY A 728 -10.28 10.31 -15.64
CA GLY A 728 -9.64 10.49 -14.35
C GLY A 728 -10.21 9.53 -13.30
N PHE A 729 -9.34 9.01 -12.43
CA PHE A 729 -9.68 8.01 -11.41
C PHE A 729 -9.14 8.37 -10.02
N ASN A 730 -9.76 7.83 -8.96
CA ASN A 730 -9.29 7.96 -7.57
C ASN A 730 -9.52 6.67 -6.79
N PHE A 731 -8.63 6.34 -5.84
CA PHE A 731 -8.70 5.11 -5.04
C PHE A 731 -9.22 5.33 -3.60
N ASN A 732 -9.51 6.58 -3.22
CA ASN A 732 -10.00 6.96 -1.90
C ASN A 732 -11.53 7.13 -1.82
N SER A 733 -12.18 7.19 -2.97
CA SER A 733 -13.59 7.54 -3.09
C SER A 733 -14.53 6.38 -2.76
N ILE A 734 -15.56 6.67 -1.97
CA ILE A 734 -16.64 5.74 -1.62
C ILE A 734 -17.94 6.33 -2.19
N VAL A 735 -18.59 5.63 -3.12
CA VAL A 735 -19.72 6.17 -3.90
C VAL A 735 -21.03 5.40 -3.68
N ASN A 736 -21.01 4.29 -2.96
CA ASN A 736 -22.19 3.49 -2.67
C ASN A 736 -22.12 2.87 -1.26
N THR A 737 -23.24 2.29 -0.84
CA THR A 737 -23.39 1.57 0.44
C THR A 737 -23.26 0.06 0.31
N ASN A 738 -22.69 -0.44 -0.80
CA ASN A 738 -22.50 -1.87 -0.98
C ASN A 738 -21.57 -2.43 0.10
N GLU A 739 -21.77 -3.71 0.42
CA GLU A 739 -20.96 -4.43 1.41
C GLU A 739 -19.49 -4.54 0.96
N ASP A 740 -19.27 -4.83 -0.32
CA ASP A 740 -17.98 -4.98 -0.97
C ASP A 740 -18.02 -4.45 -2.42
N GLY A 741 -16.87 -4.51 -3.08
CA GLY A 741 -16.75 -4.16 -4.50
C GLY A 741 -16.48 -2.69 -4.79
N GLN A 742 -16.37 -2.36 -6.08
CA GLN A 742 -16.01 -1.01 -6.55
C GLN A 742 -16.89 0.07 -5.87
N GLY A 743 -16.24 1.01 -5.19
CA GLY A 743 -16.90 2.17 -4.59
C GLY A 743 -17.47 1.96 -3.19
N SER A 744 -17.26 0.78 -2.60
CA SER A 744 -17.66 0.45 -1.24
C SER A 744 -16.63 0.91 -0.19
N LEU A 745 -17.04 0.93 1.08
CA LEU A 745 -16.14 1.16 2.22
C LEU A 745 -15.07 0.05 2.34
N GLU A 746 -15.43 -1.21 2.06
CA GLU A 746 -14.47 -2.30 2.07
C GLU A 746 -13.38 -2.09 1.02
N GLN A 747 -13.77 -1.66 -0.18
CA GLN A 747 -12.79 -1.39 -1.24
C GLN A 747 -11.82 -0.26 -0.87
N PHE A 748 -12.29 0.76 -0.16
CA PHE A 748 -11.39 1.78 0.40
C PHE A 748 -10.37 1.17 1.38
N ILE A 749 -10.80 0.29 2.28
CA ILE A 749 -9.89 -0.39 3.22
C ILE A 749 -8.90 -1.29 2.47
N VAL A 750 -9.35 -2.04 1.48
CA VAL A 750 -8.47 -2.87 0.63
C VAL A 750 -7.45 -2.00 -0.10
N ASN A 751 -7.88 -0.88 -0.68
CA ASN A 751 -6.97 0.07 -1.35
C ASN A 751 -5.94 0.60 -0.35
N SER A 752 -6.38 1.12 0.80
CA SER A 752 -5.48 1.68 1.82
C SER A 752 -4.47 0.67 2.38
N ASN A 753 -4.87 -0.59 2.54
CA ASN A 753 -3.99 -1.66 3.02
C ASN A 753 -2.89 -2.06 2.02
N ASN A 754 -3.08 -1.79 0.72
CA ASN A 754 -2.18 -2.27 -0.33
C ASN A 754 -1.42 -1.14 -1.05
N LEU A 755 -1.79 0.12 -0.79
CA LEU A 755 -1.18 1.29 -1.40
C LEU A 755 -0.43 2.10 -0.35
N ASP A 756 0.85 2.40 -0.58
CA ASP A 756 1.61 3.30 0.29
C ASP A 756 1.14 4.75 0.13
N GLU A 757 1.54 5.64 1.03
CA GLU A 757 1.09 7.03 1.05
C GLU A 757 1.96 7.96 0.17
N THR A 758 2.72 7.40 -0.79
CA THR A 758 3.62 8.18 -1.65
C THR A 758 2.84 9.17 -2.49
N GLY A 759 3.16 10.46 -2.32
CA GLY A 759 2.54 11.55 -3.08
C GLY A 759 1.12 11.92 -2.64
N LEU A 760 0.57 11.25 -1.63
CA LEU A 760 -0.79 11.48 -1.15
C LEU A 760 -0.88 12.78 -0.34
N ASP A 761 -1.69 13.71 -0.81
CA ASP A 761 -2.00 14.99 -0.19
C ASP A 761 -3.42 15.41 -0.59
N ILE A 762 -4.42 14.71 -0.01
CA ILE A 762 -5.84 14.92 -0.33
C ILE A 762 -6.21 16.38 -0.08
N GLU A 763 -6.76 17.04 -1.11
CA GLU A 763 -7.07 18.47 -0.99
C GLU A 763 -8.13 18.79 0.07
N ALA A 764 -7.99 19.97 0.66
CA ALA A 764 -8.97 20.54 1.57
C ALA A 764 -10.39 20.55 0.97
N ASN A 765 -11.34 20.07 1.77
CA ASN A 765 -12.76 20.16 1.47
C ASN A 765 -13.43 21.32 2.25
N ALA A 766 -14.76 21.42 2.19
CA ALA A 766 -15.50 22.50 2.82
C ALA A 766 -15.44 22.53 4.36
N LEU A 767 -15.02 21.44 5.02
CA LEU A 767 -15.01 21.29 6.47
C LEU A 767 -13.60 21.21 7.07
N PHE A 768 -12.66 20.55 6.38
CA PHE A 768 -11.31 20.33 6.89
C PHE A 768 -10.29 20.09 5.78
N ASP A 769 -9.03 20.08 6.18
CA ASP A 769 -7.84 19.84 5.35
C ASP A 769 -7.11 18.62 5.91
N PRO A 770 -7.17 17.45 5.23
CA PRO A 770 -6.36 16.28 5.60
C PRO A 770 -4.88 16.63 5.62
N VAL A 771 -4.10 15.99 6.51
CA VAL A 771 -2.65 16.19 6.49
C VAL A 771 -2.05 15.34 5.36
N SER A 772 -1.02 15.87 4.69
CA SER A 772 -0.26 15.08 3.70
C SER A 772 0.19 13.73 4.27
N GLY A 773 -0.03 12.66 3.49
CA GLY A 773 0.18 11.27 3.88
C GLY A 773 -0.99 10.63 4.64
N GLU A 774 -2.10 11.33 4.90
CA GLU A 774 -3.30 10.71 5.48
C GLU A 774 -4.17 10.07 4.41
N ASP A 775 -4.32 8.74 4.48
CA ASP A 775 -5.20 7.98 3.61
C ASP A 775 -6.65 8.08 4.09
N THR A 776 -7.32 9.16 3.68
CA THR A 776 -8.65 9.52 4.19
C THR A 776 -9.76 9.03 3.26
N SER A 777 -10.81 8.44 3.84
CA SER A 777 -12.00 8.00 3.11
C SER A 777 -12.79 9.20 2.56
N VAL A 778 -13.01 9.24 1.25
CA VAL A 778 -13.75 10.33 0.57
C VAL A 778 -15.16 9.84 0.24
N PHE A 779 -16.09 9.99 1.18
CA PHE A 779 -17.48 9.63 0.99
C PHE A 779 -18.17 10.61 0.03
N MET A 780 -18.69 10.05 -1.06
CA MET A 780 -19.35 10.72 -2.19
C MET A 780 -20.66 9.99 -2.53
N ILE A 781 -21.38 9.50 -1.52
CA ILE A 781 -22.58 8.67 -1.71
C ILE A 781 -23.77 9.58 -2.07
N PRO A 782 -24.52 9.30 -3.16
CA PRO A 782 -25.59 10.18 -3.61
C PRO A 782 -26.80 10.25 -2.64
N THR A 783 -27.18 11.46 -2.24
CA THR A 783 -28.42 11.71 -1.47
C THR A 783 -29.63 11.92 -2.40
N SER A 784 -30.84 12.01 -1.84
CA SER A 784 -32.04 12.43 -2.60
C SER A 784 -31.96 13.85 -3.21
N SER A 785 -31.02 14.66 -2.73
CA SER A 785 -30.73 16.01 -3.22
C SER A 785 -29.25 16.13 -3.58
N ASP A 786 -28.70 15.09 -4.21
CA ASP A 786 -27.29 15.01 -4.60
C ASP A 786 -26.83 16.27 -5.36
N PRO A 787 -25.77 16.98 -4.89
CA PRO A 787 -25.29 18.20 -5.53
C PRO A 787 -24.86 18.03 -6.99
N LEU A 788 -24.45 16.83 -7.38
CA LEU A 788 -24.04 16.47 -8.74
C LEU A 788 -25.19 15.91 -9.58
N GLY A 789 -26.40 15.79 -9.02
CA GLY A 789 -27.58 15.33 -9.73
C GLY A 789 -27.63 13.82 -10.01
N ARG A 790 -26.80 13.03 -9.33
CA ARG A 790 -26.80 11.56 -9.45
C ARG A 790 -28.05 10.95 -8.81
N THR A 791 -28.37 9.72 -9.19
CA THR A 791 -29.46 8.96 -8.56
C THR A 791 -29.09 8.63 -7.13
N ALA A 792 -30.01 8.87 -6.18
CA ALA A 792 -29.80 8.57 -4.77
C ALA A 792 -29.47 7.09 -4.53
N ASP A 793 -28.53 6.83 -3.62
CA ASP A 793 -28.20 5.48 -3.18
C ASP A 793 -29.43 4.82 -2.52
N SER A 794 -29.60 3.53 -2.77
CA SER A 794 -30.79 2.79 -2.34
C SER A 794 -30.95 2.70 -0.82
N ASN A 795 -29.85 2.80 -0.06
CA ASN A 795 -29.83 2.77 1.39
C ASN A 795 -29.76 4.16 2.04
N TYR A 796 -29.95 5.23 1.26
CA TYR A 796 -30.15 6.57 1.80
C TYR A 796 -31.58 6.72 2.36
N SER A 797 -31.70 6.84 3.68
CA SER A 797 -32.99 6.99 4.35
C SER A 797 -32.84 7.77 5.65
N GLY A 798 -33.84 8.59 5.99
CA GLY A 798 -33.84 9.31 7.28
C GLY A 798 -32.72 10.34 7.46
N GLY A 799 -31.99 10.69 6.38
CA GLY A 799 -30.87 11.63 6.41
C GLY A 799 -29.49 10.98 6.55
N TYR A 800 -29.40 9.65 6.54
CA TYR A 800 -28.12 8.94 6.65
C TYR A 800 -28.06 7.75 5.67
N PHE A 801 -26.89 7.16 5.55
CA PHE A 801 -26.56 6.02 4.70
C PHE A 801 -26.31 4.79 5.56
N ASP A 802 -26.98 3.68 5.24
CA ASP A 802 -26.83 2.40 5.93
C ASP A 802 -25.86 1.47 5.19
N ILE A 803 -24.66 1.26 5.75
CA ILE A 803 -23.69 0.28 5.26
C ILE A 803 -23.81 -0.99 6.13
N PHE A 804 -24.43 -2.02 5.56
CA PHE A 804 -24.57 -3.31 6.22
C PHE A 804 -23.47 -4.28 5.77
N ILE A 805 -22.71 -4.80 6.74
CA ILE A 805 -21.69 -5.82 6.55
C ILE A 805 -22.28 -7.17 6.94
N SER A 806 -22.25 -8.14 6.03
CA SER A 806 -22.75 -9.48 6.29
C SER A 806 -21.71 -10.30 7.07
N ASN A 807 -22.14 -11.45 7.58
CA ASN A 807 -21.23 -12.34 8.29
C ASN A 807 -20.31 -13.11 7.34
N GLY A 808 -20.67 -13.20 6.05
CA GLY A 808 -19.92 -13.93 5.02
C GLY A 808 -18.71 -13.15 4.52
N ASN A 809 -18.85 -11.82 4.39
CA ASN A 809 -17.82 -10.93 3.87
C ASN A 809 -17.53 -9.83 4.92
N PRO A 810 -16.79 -10.15 6.01
CA PRO A 810 -16.37 -9.14 6.97
C PRO A 810 -15.48 -8.09 6.30
N LEU A 811 -15.49 -6.86 6.85
CA LEU A 811 -14.49 -5.87 6.49
C LEU A 811 -13.08 -6.40 6.74
N SER A 812 -12.15 -6.05 5.86
CA SER A 812 -10.72 -6.32 6.03
C SER A 812 -10.19 -5.63 7.29
N ASN A 813 -9.19 -6.25 7.94
CA ASN A 813 -8.48 -5.59 9.04
C ASN A 813 -7.76 -4.35 8.50
N ILE A 814 -7.85 -3.22 9.20
CA ILE A 814 -7.07 -2.03 8.88
C ILE A 814 -5.63 -2.29 9.35
N SER A 815 -4.72 -2.46 8.39
CA SER A 815 -3.32 -2.85 8.60
C SER A 815 -2.30 -1.86 8.04
N SER A 816 -2.69 -0.91 7.18
CA SER A 816 -1.80 0.20 6.81
C SER A 816 -1.89 1.34 7.81
N ASP A 817 -0.74 1.97 8.06
CA ASP A 817 -0.66 3.15 8.92
C ASP A 817 -1.36 4.34 8.24
N ASN A 818 -1.77 5.34 9.03
CA ASN A 818 -2.39 6.58 8.55
C ASN A 818 -3.79 6.46 7.89
N THR A 819 -4.44 5.30 7.89
CA THR A 819 -5.83 5.15 7.39
C THR A 819 -6.84 5.94 8.24
N LYS A 820 -7.66 6.79 7.61
CA LYS A 820 -8.70 7.59 8.27
C LYS A 820 -10.09 7.27 7.70
N ILE A 821 -10.96 6.67 8.52
CA ILE A 821 -12.39 6.54 8.22
C ILE A 821 -13.10 7.76 8.80
N ASP A 822 -13.50 8.68 7.92
CA ASP A 822 -13.97 10.01 8.30
C ASP A 822 -15.31 10.36 7.65
N GLY A 823 -16.40 10.23 8.41
CA GLY A 823 -17.75 10.54 7.92
C GLY A 823 -17.97 12.02 7.57
N ARG A 824 -17.07 12.93 7.99
CA ARG A 824 -17.20 14.37 7.66
C ARG A 824 -17.01 14.64 6.18
N THR A 825 -16.36 13.75 5.41
CA THR A 825 -16.23 13.93 3.95
C THR A 825 -17.60 13.85 3.27
N GLN A 826 -18.51 12.98 3.74
CA GLN A 826 -19.90 12.98 3.27
C GLN A 826 -20.60 14.31 3.59
N THR A 827 -20.44 14.82 4.81
CA THR A 827 -21.02 16.11 5.22
C THR A 827 -20.44 17.28 4.42
N ALA A 828 -19.15 17.25 4.11
CA ALA A 828 -18.50 18.25 3.26
C ALA A 828 -19.06 18.21 1.83
N TYR A 829 -19.38 17.01 1.34
CA TYR A 829 -19.95 16.80 0.01
C TYR A 829 -21.42 17.22 -0.09
N SER A 830 -22.33 16.59 0.67
CA SER A 830 -23.78 16.78 0.53
C SER A 830 -24.37 17.84 1.47
N GLY A 831 -23.57 18.41 2.38
CA GLY A 831 -24.07 19.10 3.55
C GLY A 831 -24.62 18.12 4.60
N ASN A 832 -24.87 18.61 5.82
CA ASN A 832 -25.41 17.77 6.90
C ASN A 832 -26.89 17.44 6.65
N THR A 833 -27.16 16.22 6.18
CA THR A 833 -28.51 15.71 5.95
C THR A 833 -29.13 15.00 7.16
N ASN A 834 -28.33 14.62 8.16
CA ASN A 834 -28.78 14.07 9.44
C ASN A 834 -28.65 15.10 10.59
N THR A 835 -29.48 16.14 10.57
CA THR A 835 -29.38 17.20 11.58
C THR A 835 -29.86 16.73 12.95
N GLY A 836 -29.03 16.89 13.99
CA GLY A 836 -29.45 16.65 15.37
C GLY A 836 -28.27 16.30 16.26
N THR A 837 -28.57 16.11 17.55
CA THR A 837 -27.60 15.67 18.56
C THR A 837 -28.26 14.63 19.46
N VAL A 838 -27.45 13.71 20.00
CA VAL A 838 -27.87 12.75 21.02
C VAL A 838 -27.05 12.93 22.30
N GLY A 839 -27.47 12.26 23.39
CA GLY A 839 -26.77 12.24 24.66
C GLY A 839 -26.88 13.54 25.46
N GLY A 840 -26.03 13.63 26.47
CA GLY A 840 -25.94 14.70 27.45
C GLY A 840 -25.03 15.84 27.01
N GLY A 841 -24.87 16.09 25.72
CA GLY A 841 -24.01 17.18 25.22
C GLY A 841 -24.29 18.51 25.93
N GLY A 842 -23.22 19.21 26.33
CA GLY A 842 -23.27 20.42 27.15
C GLY A 842 -23.49 20.19 28.65
N THR A 843 -23.73 18.95 29.11
CA THR A 843 -23.79 18.62 30.54
C THR A 843 -22.44 18.89 31.20
N GLN A 844 -22.49 19.42 32.41
CA GLN A 844 -21.29 19.72 33.19
C GLN A 844 -20.79 18.45 33.88
N VAL A 845 -19.52 18.12 33.68
CA VAL A 845 -18.88 16.95 34.27
C VAL A 845 -17.70 17.33 35.18
N GLY A 846 -17.50 16.50 36.20
CA GLY A 846 -16.43 16.69 37.18
C GLY A 846 -16.59 17.93 38.06
N ILE A 847 -15.67 18.10 38.99
CA ILE A 847 -15.71 19.22 39.95
C ILE A 847 -15.48 20.57 39.26
N SER A 848 -14.71 20.60 38.17
CA SER A 848 -14.57 21.83 37.38
C SER A 848 -15.81 22.21 36.59
N SER A 849 -16.84 21.37 36.54
CA SER A 849 -18.07 21.60 35.78
C SER A 849 -17.81 21.85 34.29
N LEU A 850 -16.96 21.03 33.68
CA LEU A 850 -16.62 21.13 32.26
C LEU A 850 -17.83 20.72 31.41
N ALA A 851 -18.21 21.51 30.41
CA ALA A 851 -19.29 21.12 29.50
C ALA A 851 -18.81 20.08 28.49
N LEU A 852 -19.51 18.95 28.39
CA LEU A 852 -19.27 17.94 27.36
C LEU A 852 -19.50 18.50 25.95
N PRO A 853 -18.82 17.95 24.92
CA PRO A 853 -19.14 18.23 23.53
C PRO A 853 -20.57 17.78 23.18
N ASN A 854 -21.13 18.35 22.12
CA ASN A 854 -22.34 17.78 21.51
C ASN A 854 -21.97 16.56 20.68
N TYR A 855 -22.84 15.54 20.69
CA TYR A 855 -22.69 14.33 19.89
C TYR A 855 -23.64 14.41 18.71
N ASP A 856 -23.15 14.93 17.59
CA ASP A 856 -23.94 15.12 16.37
C ASP A 856 -24.37 13.77 15.77
N LEU A 857 -25.56 13.73 15.18
CA LEU A 857 -26.03 12.55 14.47
C LEU A 857 -25.21 12.38 13.16
N PRO A 858 -24.56 11.22 12.94
CA PRO A 858 -23.68 11.00 11.79
C PRO A 858 -24.48 10.67 10.53
N GLU A 859 -23.94 10.98 9.36
CA GLU A 859 -24.56 10.64 8.07
C GLU A 859 -24.22 9.23 7.60
N ILE A 860 -23.17 8.61 8.16
CA ILE A 860 -22.78 7.24 7.83
C ILE A 860 -23.03 6.36 9.06
N GLN A 861 -23.76 5.27 8.87
CA GLN A 861 -23.76 4.16 9.82
C GLN A 861 -23.19 2.89 9.21
N VAL A 862 -22.42 2.15 9.99
CA VAL A 862 -21.82 0.88 9.61
C VAL A 862 -22.20 -0.16 10.65
N HIS A 863 -22.79 -1.27 10.22
CA HIS A 863 -23.17 -2.33 11.16
C HIS A 863 -23.03 -3.74 10.61
N ARG A 864 -22.92 -4.69 11.54
CA ARG A 864 -22.74 -6.10 11.24
C ARG A 864 -23.53 -6.99 12.18
N ASN A 865 -24.20 -8.02 11.66
CA ASN A 865 -25.07 -8.88 12.47
C ASN A 865 -24.36 -10.07 13.18
N GLY A 866 -23.03 -10.13 13.19
CA GLY A 866 -22.28 -11.25 13.73
C GLY A 866 -20.77 -11.14 13.53
N GLY A 867 -20.06 -10.71 14.57
CA GLY A 867 -18.61 -10.48 14.55
C GLY A 867 -18.26 -8.98 14.64
N ASP A 868 -16.97 -8.69 14.71
CA ASP A 868 -16.51 -7.30 14.84
C ASP A 868 -16.82 -6.47 13.59
N VAL A 869 -17.10 -5.16 13.76
CA VAL A 869 -17.25 -4.25 12.60
C VAL A 869 -15.88 -3.82 12.09
N PHE A 870 -15.10 -3.12 12.93
CA PHE A 870 -13.75 -2.67 12.58
C PHE A 870 -12.69 -3.38 13.41
N LYS A 871 -11.61 -3.79 12.75
CA LYS A 871 -10.42 -4.40 13.39
C LYS A 871 -9.17 -3.62 13.02
N ILE A 872 -8.39 -3.25 14.03
CA ILE A 872 -7.27 -2.34 13.88
C ILE A 872 -5.97 -3.01 14.30
N ASN A 873 -4.97 -2.97 13.41
CA ASN A 873 -3.61 -3.42 13.69
C ASN A 873 -2.54 -2.44 13.16
N ALA A 874 -2.92 -1.19 12.89
CA ALA A 874 -2.08 -0.16 12.29
C ALA A 874 -1.92 1.07 13.18
N ASN A 875 -0.93 1.89 12.89
CA ASN A 875 -0.63 3.13 13.59
C ASN A 875 -1.29 4.34 12.95
N ASN A 876 -1.54 5.37 13.77
CA ASN A 876 -2.13 6.62 13.35
C ASN A 876 -3.46 6.41 12.61
N THR A 877 -4.25 5.42 13.03
CA THR A 877 -5.58 5.17 12.46
C THR A 877 -6.60 6.12 13.07
N GLN A 878 -7.68 6.43 12.35
CA GLN A 878 -8.77 7.21 12.91
C GLN A 878 -10.13 6.72 12.43
N ILE A 879 -11.09 6.69 13.36
CA ILE A 879 -12.51 6.45 13.06
C ILE A 879 -13.30 7.60 13.67
N ARG A 880 -14.00 8.39 12.85
CA ARG A 880 -14.78 9.52 13.34
C ARG A 880 -16.03 9.86 12.55
N ASN A 881 -17.00 10.44 13.26
CA ASN A 881 -18.28 10.89 12.71
C ASN A 881 -19.09 9.77 12.05
N LEU A 882 -19.03 8.55 12.61
CA LEU A 882 -19.85 7.41 12.20
C LEU A 882 -20.78 6.96 13.32
N SER A 883 -21.84 6.26 12.95
CA SER A 883 -22.57 5.37 13.85
C SER A 883 -22.08 3.95 13.63
N VAL A 884 -21.71 3.24 14.70
CA VAL A 884 -21.21 1.86 14.63
C VAL A 884 -21.94 0.99 15.63
N TYR A 885 -22.52 -0.11 15.16
CA TYR A 885 -23.14 -1.11 16.01
C TYR A 885 -23.01 -2.50 15.39
N ALA A 886 -23.13 -3.54 16.20
CA ALA A 886 -23.04 -4.93 15.75
C ALA A 886 -24.13 -5.77 16.44
N ASN A 887 -24.31 -7.02 16.01
CA ASN A 887 -24.97 -8.05 16.82
C ASN A 887 -23.93 -9.13 17.15
N ASN A 888 -23.52 -9.24 18.43
CA ASN A 888 -22.59 -10.25 18.98
C ASN A 888 -21.12 -10.06 18.52
N ASN A 889 -20.27 -9.52 19.41
CA ASN A 889 -18.86 -9.08 19.34
C ASN A 889 -18.65 -7.53 19.36
N ALA A 890 -17.42 -7.04 19.14
CA ALA A 890 -17.06 -5.63 19.32
C ALA A 890 -17.36 -4.72 18.11
N GLY A 891 -17.71 -3.47 18.34
CA GLY A 891 -17.86 -2.48 17.26
C GLY A 891 -16.52 -2.11 16.67
N ILE A 892 -15.60 -1.68 17.53
CA ILE A 892 -14.23 -1.35 17.17
C ILE A 892 -13.30 -2.17 18.07
N ARG A 893 -12.54 -3.06 17.45
CA ARG A 893 -11.55 -3.90 18.12
C ARG A 893 -10.12 -3.50 17.73
N ILE A 894 -9.27 -3.30 18.73
CA ILE A 894 -7.89 -2.87 18.57
C ILE A 894 -6.97 -4.02 18.97
N ASP A 895 -6.40 -4.69 17.98
CA ASP A 895 -5.43 -5.78 18.19
C ASP A 895 -4.01 -5.23 18.44
N GLY A 896 -3.68 -4.08 17.83
CA GLY A 896 -2.36 -3.44 17.94
C GLY A 896 -2.35 -2.01 17.37
N GLY A 897 -1.16 -1.41 17.28
CA GLY A 897 -0.96 -0.09 16.65
C GLY A 897 -1.45 1.10 17.48
N SER A 898 -1.97 2.15 16.83
CA SER A 898 -2.51 3.34 17.49
C SER A 898 -3.73 3.90 16.76
N ILE A 899 -4.77 4.27 17.51
CA ILE A 899 -6.04 4.76 16.96
C ILE A 899 -6.69 5.87 17.79
N ASP A 900 -7.24 6.85 17.07
CA ASP A 900 -8.17 7.86 17.58
C ASP A 900 -9.62 7.51 17.19
N ILE A 901 -10.49 7.33 18.19
CA ILE A 901 -11.92 7.11 18.02
C ILE A 901 -12.63 8.37 18.50
N GLN A 902 -13.21 9.14 17.56
CA GLN A 902 -13.70 10.50 17.85
C GLN A 902 -15.09 10.79 17.31
N ASN A 903 -15.92 11.48 18.09
CA ASN A 903 -17.21 12.01 17.61
C ASN A 903 -18.14 10.95 16.98
N ASN A 904 -18.05 9.70 17.42
CA ASN A 904 -18.89 8.61 16.95
C ASN A 904 -20.09 8.38 17.86
N LEU A 905 -21.10 7.72 17.30
CA LEU A 905 -22.17 7.07 18.07
C LEU A 905 -21.92 5.56 18.06
N LEU A 906 -21.64 4.97 19.22
CA LEU A 906 -21.33 3.54 19.33
C LEU A 906 -22.44 2.81 20.10
N GLY A 907 -22.94 1.72 19.52
CA GLY A 907 -24.06 0.93 20.07
C GLY A 907 -25.46 1.47 19.79
N VAL A 908 -25.56 2.62 19.11
CA VAL A 908 -26.81 3.18 18.60
C VAL A 908 -26.71 3.47 17.10
N SER A 909 -27.84 3.50 16.43
CA SER A 909 -27.96 3.87 15.01
C SER A 909 -27.62 5.34 14.75
N ALA A 910 -27.49 5.73 13.47
CA ALA A 910 -27.30 7.12 13.06
C ALA A 910 -28.42 8.07 13.54
N SER A 911 -29.59 7.55 13.91
CA SER A 911 -30.67 8.34 14.52
C SER A 911 -30.54 8.50 16.05
N GLY A 912 -29.48 7.99 16.67
CA GLY A 912 -29.29 7.97 18.12
C GLY A 912 -30.25 7.02 18.86
N VAL A 913 -30.91 6.12 18.13
CA VAL A 913 -31.82 5.11 18.68
C VAL A 913 -31.07 3.81 18.88
N ASN A 914 -31.35 3.11 19.99
CA ASN A 914 -30.85 1.76 20.25
C ASN A 914 -31.09 0.85 19.03
N ALA A 915 -30.01 0.33 18.46
CA ALA A 915 -30.01 -0.46 17.24
C ALA A 915 -29.78 -1.96 17.48
N GLY A 916 -29.53 -2.36 18.75
CA GLY A 916 -29.31 -3.75 19.17
C GLY A 916 -27.84 -4.15 19.31
N ASN A 917 -27.54 -4.76 20.46
CA ASN A 917 -26.63 -5.89 20.78
C ASN A 917 -25.19 -5.92 20.25
N ILE A 918 -24.49 -4.80 20.33
CA ILE A 918 -23.03 -4.82 20.36
C ILE A 918 -22.57 -5.30 21.74
N ASP A 919 -21.70 -6.31 21.82
CA ASP A 919 -21.22 -6.77 23.14
C ASP A 919 -20.34 -5.69 23.76
N ILE A 920 -19.39 -5.19 22.96
CA ILE A 920 -18.43 -4.18 23.39
C ILE A 920 -18.33 -3.06 22.37
N ALA A 921 -18.55 -1.79 22.75
CA ALA A 921 -18.41 -0.71 21.77
C ALA A 921 -16.96 -0.52 21.32
N VAL A 922 -16.03 -0.50 22.28
CA VAL A 922 -14.59 -0.40 22.04
C VAL A 922 -13.84 -1.47 22.84
N GLU A 923 -13.17 -2.39 22.15
CA GLU A 923 -12.35 -3.44 22.77
C GLU A 923 -10.87 -3.22 22.43
N ASN A 924 -10.03 -2.95 23.44
CA ASN A 924 -8.58 -2.83 23.25
C ASN A 924 -7.82 -4.04 23.78
N LEU A 925 -7.22 -4.83 22.89
CA LEU A 925 -6.40 -5.98 23.22
C LEU A 925 -4.91 -5.67 23.28
N GLY A 926 -4.43 -4.59 22.65
CA GLY A 926 -2.99 -4.35 22.53
C GLY A 926 -2.50 -3.02 21.97
N GLY A 927 -3.37 -2.12 21.47
CA GLY A 927 -2.97 -0.86 20.85
C GLY A 927 -2.93 0.34 21.78
N ASN A 928 -2.42 1.47 21.29
CA ASN A 928 -2.56 2.78 21.93
C ASN A 928 -3.89 3.41 21.49
N LEU A 929 -4.70 3.81 22.46
CA LEU A 929 -6.08 4.18 22.25
C LEU A 929 -6.38 5.59 22.78
N LEU A 930 -7.02 6.41 21.96
CA LEU A 930 -7.75 7.61 22.37
C LEU A 930 -9.23 7.46 22.03
N VAL A 931 -10.10 7.43 23.05
CA VAL A 931 -11.56 7.50 22.90
C VAL A 931 -11.98 8.90 23.35
N ASP A 932 -12.27 9.78 22.39
CA ASP A 932 -12.59 11.19 22.68
C ASP A 932 -13.95 11.61 22.10
N SER A 933 -14.78 12.24 22.92
CA SER A 933 -16.00 12.92 22.43
C SER A 933 -16.99 11.98 21.72
N ASN A 934 -17.12 10.73 22.16
CA ASN A 934 -18.09 9.75 21.64
C ASN A 934 -19.31 9.62 22.55
N TYR A 935 -20.44 9.23 21.94
CA TYR A 935 -21.63 8.77 22.66
C TYR A 935 -21.69 7.25 22.58
N ILE A 936 -21.57 6.57 23.71
CA ILE A 936 -21.47 5.12 23.82
C ILE A 936 -22.62 4.62 24.66
N ALA A 937 -23.54 3.88 24.05
CA ALA A 937 -24.73 3.44 24.75
C ALA A 937 -25.28 2.11 24.26
N THR A 938 -26.02 1.45 25.14
CA THR A 938 -26.84 0.27 24.84
C THR A 938 -26.04 -0.93 24.29
N THR A 939 -24.80 -1.09 24.76
CA THR A 939 -24.07 -2.36 24.57
C THR A 939 -24.61 -3.45 25.50
N THR A 940 -24.42 -4.72 25.14
CA THR A 940 -24.87 -5.88 25.93
C THR A 940 -23.91 -6.25 27.06
N ASP A 941 -22.58 -6.15 26.88
CA ASP A 941 -21.61 -6.53 27.92
C ASP A 941 -20.87 -5.30 28.51
N SER A 942 -20.21 -4.48 27.68
CA SER A 942 -19.51 -3.30 28.18
C SER A 942 -19.40 -2.17 27.18
N GLY A 943 -19.43 -0.93 27.65
CA GLY A 943 -19.16 0.21 26.78
C GLY A 943 -17.72 0.15 26.25
N ILE A 944 -16.75 0.09 27.14
CA ILE A 944 -15.33 0.04 26.80
C ILE A 944 -14.65 -1.09 27.58
N LEU A 945 -13.92 -1.96 26.88
CA LEU A 945 -13.07 -3.00 27.47
C LEU A 945 -11.59 -2.74 27.20
N ILE A 946 -10.78 -2.66 28.26
CA ILE A 946 -9.32 -2.57 28.18
C ILE A 946 -8.68 -3.88 28.67
N ASN A 947 -8.18 -4.68 27.72
CA ASN A 947 -7.41 -5.90 27.98
C ASN A 947 -5.89 -5.68 27.80
N GLY A 948 -5.46 -4.63 27.08
CA GLY A 948 -4.05 -4.38 26.77
C GLY A 948 -3.70 -2.92 26.43
N GLY A 949 -2.57 -2.71 25.74
CA GLY A 949 -2.09 -1.39 25.33
C GLY A 949 -1.23 -0.65 26.36
N THR A 950 -0.47 0.35 25.90
CA THR A 950 0.44 1.16 26.75
C THR A 950 -0.01 2.59 26.99
N SER A 951 -0.97 3.07 26.21
CA SER A 951 -1.61 4.37 26.36
C SER A 951 -3.09 4.19 26.09
N ASN A 952 -3.94 4.48 27.07
CA ASN A 952 -5.38 4.27 27.00
C ASN A 952 -6.08 5.51 27.57
N ILE A 953 -6.45 6.45 26.71
CA ILE A 953 -7.06 7.71 27.11
C ILE A 953 -8.55 7.69 26.75
N ILE A 954 -9.41 7.85 27.74
CA ILE A 954 -10.87 7.89 27.59
C ILE A 954 -11.33 9.26 28.11
N GLN A 955 -11.77 10.15 27.22
CA GLN A 955 -12.13 11.52 27.58
C GLN A 955 -13.33 12.14 26.85
N ASN A 956 -14.00 13.09 27.50
CA ASN A 956 -15.12 13.86 26.94
C ASN A 956 -16.28 13.00 26.40
N ASN A 957 -16.36 11.72 26.78
CA ASN A 957 -17.39 10.81 26.30
C ASN A 957 -18.63 10.90 27.17
N HIS A 958 -19.77 10.55 26.56
CA HIS A 958 -20.97 10.19 27.29
C HIS A 958 -21.18 8.69 27.14
N ILE A 959 -21.01 7.97 28.25
CA ILE A 959 -21.07 6.51 28.33
C ILE A 959 -22.27 6.18 29.20
N THR A 960 -23.35 5.65 28.61
CA THR A 960 -24.61 5.44 29.33
C THR A 960 -25.31 4.14 28.99
N SER A 961 -25.95 3.53 29.99
CA SER A 961 -26.87 2.41 29.77
C SER A 961 -26.23 1.25 29.01
N ASN A 962 -24.99 0.93 29.35
CA ASN A 962 -24.28 -0.22 28.84
C ASN A 962 -24.40 -1.37 29.84
N GLY A 963 -24.47 -2.58 29.29
CA GLY A 963 -24.78 -3.80 30.00
C GLY A 963 -26.26 -4.15 29.97
N ASP A 964 -26.57 -5.43 29.75
CA ASP A 964 -27.95 -5.95 29.83
C ASP A 964 -28.13 -7.06 30.88
N ALA A 965 -27.02 -7.47 31.53
CA ALA A 965 -27.02 -8.33 32.70
C ALA A 965 -26.39 -7.65 33.92
N ALA A 966 -26.59 -8.30 35.07
CA ALA A 966 -26.26 -7.75 36.38
C ALA A 966 -24.74 -7.63 36.68
N CYS A 967 -23.86 -7.96 35.73
CA CYS A 967 -22.39 -7.92 35.87
C CYS A 967 -21.71 -7.15 34.74
N ASP A 968 -22.49 -6.40 33.99
CA ASP A 968 -22.05 -5.74 32.79
C ASP A 968 -21.85 -4.25 33.07
N ASP A 969 -20.70 -3.72 32.68
CA ASP A 969 -20.20 -2.43 33.16
C ASP A 969 -20.17 -1.37 32.05
N ASN A 970 -20.09 -0.10 32.43
CA ASN A 970 -19.82 0.95 31.44
C ASN A 970 -18.36 0.88 30.92
N ILE A 971 -17.39 0.68 31.83
CA ILE A 971 -15.96 0.55 31.51
C ILE A 971 -15.37 -0.61 32.31
N LEU A 972 -14.79 -1.59 31.62
CA LEU A 972 -14.14 -2.77 32.21
C LEU A 972 -12.63 -2.76 31.92
N ILE A 973 -11.81 -2.93 32.95
CA ILE A 973 -10.34 -2.90 32.88
C ILE A 973 -9.75 -4.20 33.43
N ASN A 974 -9.34 -5.06 32.50
CA ASN A 974 -8.71 -6.35 32.80
C ASN A 974 -7.19 -6.35 32.61
N GLY A 975 -6.65 -5.34 31.93
CA GLY A 975 -5.22 -5.24 31.64
C GLY A 975 -4.81 -3.84 31.18
N GLY A 976 -3.70 -3.78 30.42
CA GLY A 976 -3.16 -2.53 29.88
C GLY A 976 -2.42 -1.64 30.88
N SER A 977 -1.88 -0.54 30.38
CA SER A 977 -1.22 0.52 31.16
C SER A 977 -1.44 1.90 30.52
N GLY A 978 -0.97 2.96 31.19
CA GLY A 978 -1.18 4.34 30.71
C GLY A 978 -2.65 4.73 30.65
N ILE A 979 -3.47 4.23 31.58
CA ILE A 979 -4.92 4.40 31.58
C ILE A 979 -5.30 5.74 32.22
N VAL A 980 -5.94 6.60 31.43
CA VAL A 980 -6.47 7.90 31.84
C VAL A 980 -7.94 7.96 31.49
N ILE A 981 -8.81 8.06 32.49
CA ILE A 981 -10.26 8.22 32.34
C ILE A 981 -10.61 9.59 32.89
N GLN A 982 -10.93 10.54 32.01
CA GLN A 982 -11.16 11.91 32.44
C GLN A 982 -12.28 12.63 31.74
N GLN A 983 -12.97 13.54 32.43
CA GLN A 983 -13.94 14.44 31.80
C GLN A 983 -15.08 13.71 31.08
N ASN A 984 -15.46 12.51 31.53
CA ASN A 984 -16.57 11.74 30.97
C ASN A 984 -17.85 11.91 31.82
N LEU A 985 -19.01 11.79 31.19
CA LEU A 985 -20.26 11.45 31.88
C LEU A 985 -20.47 9.94 31.74
N ILE A 986 -20.39 9.24 32.86
CA ILE A 986 -20.58 7.80 32.96
C ILE A 986 -21.85 7.59 33.77
N GLU A 987 -22.90 7.08 33.13
CA GLU A 987 -24.18 6.95 33.84
C GLU A 987 -24.95 5.68 33.52
N ASN A 988 -25.88 5.32 34.42
CA ASN A 988 -26.86 4.26 34.22
C ASN A 988 -26.25 2.90 33.82
N ALA A 989 -25.07 2.53 34.34
CA ALA A 989 -24.50 1.21 34.11
C ALA A 989 -25.39 0.10 34.68
N ALA A 990 -25.46 -1.06 34.02
CA ALA A 990 -26.20 -2.21 34.56
C ALA A 990 -25.60 -2.67 35.90
N SER A 991 -24.26 -2.77 35.96
CA SER A 991 -23.44 -3.08 37.14
C SER A 991 -22.58 -1.88 37.56
N LEU A 992 -21.31 -1.79 37.14
CA LEU A 992 -20.37 -0.77 37.60
C LEU A 992 -20.18 0.38 36.61
N GLY A 993 -19.90 1.56 37.17
CA GLY A 993 -19.48 2.69 36.33
C GLY A 993 -18.10 2.44 35.73
N ILE A 994 -17.16 2.01 36.57
CA ILE A 994 -15.81 1.58 36.20
C ILE A 994 -15.45 0.34 37.02
N ASP A 995 -15.24 -0.79 36.35
CA ASP A 995 -14.64 -1.99 36.93
C ASP A 995 -13.13 -2.02 36.65
N ALA A 996 -12.34 -1.96 37.72
CA ALA A 996 -10.89 -2.17 37.71
C ALA A 996 -10.45 -3.23 38.72
N ALA A 997 -11.28 -4.23 38.98
CA ALA A 997 -11.03 -5.35 39.89
C ALA A 997 -9.85 -6.24 39.45
N LEU A 998 -9.62 -6.35 38.14
CA LEU A 998 -8.51 -7.11 37.58
C LEU A 998 -7.30 -6.24 37.19
N SER A 999 -7.40 -4.92 37.35
CA SER A 999 -6.32 -3.99 37.03
C SER A 999 -5.15 -4.07 38.01
N SER A 1000 -3.93 -3.86 37.50
CA SER A 1000 -2.72 -3.72 38.32
C SER A 1000 -2.61 -2.35 39.02
N GLY A 1001 -3.44 -1.38 38.64
CA GLY A 1001 -3.43 -0.01 39.18
C GLY A 1001 -2.67 0.99 38.30
N ASN A 1002 -2.24 2.11 38.88
CA ASN A 1002 -1.69 3.29 38.19
C ASN A 1002 -2.67 3.97 37.23
N LEU A 1003 -3.98 3.91 37.56
CA LEU A 1003 -5.01 4.60 36.79
C LEU A 1003 -5.05 6.09 37.17
N ILE A 1004 -5.35 6.96 36.22
CA ILE A 1004 -5.76 8.34 36.48
C ILE A 1004 -7.24 8.45 36.17
N ILE A 1005 -8.08 8.60 37.20
CA ILE A 1005 -9.53 8.79 37.06
C ILE A 1005 -9.86 10.18 37.57
N SER A 1006 -10.11 11.13 36.68
CA SER A 1006 -10.31 12.53 37.12
C SER A 1006 -11.38 13.30 36.39
N GLN A 1007 -12.08 14.18 37.10
CA GLN A 1007 -13.03 15.11 36.48
C GLN A 1007 -14.20 14.42 35.75
N ASN A 1008 -14.50 13.16 36.09
CA ASN A 1008 -15.67 12.47 35.57
C ASN A 1008 -16.90 12.75 36.44
N THR A 1009 -18.07 12.60 35.86
CA THR A 1009 -19.32 12.45 36.60
C THR A 1009 -19.78 11.00 36.46
N ILE A 1010 -19.93 10.30 37.59
CA ILE A 1010 -20.31 8.88 37.64
C ILE A 1010 -21.61 8.76 38.44
N THR A 1011 -22.69 8.32 37.81
CA THR A 1011 -24.01 8.30 38.44
C THR A 1011 -24.92 7.18 37.99
N GLY A 1012 -25.74 6.66 38.89
CA GLY A 1012 -26.72 5.64 38.53
C GLY A 1012 -26.10 4.31 38.12
N SER A 1013 -24.91 3.97 38.59
CA SER A 1013 -24.41 2.59 38.46
C SER A 1013 -25.31 1.62 39.25
N GLY A 1014 -25.39 0.37 38.80
CA GLY A 1014 -26.12 -0.71 39.46
C GLY A 1014 -27.62 -0.76 39.13
N GLN A 1015 -28.01 -0.38 37.91
CA GLN A 1015 -29.43 -0.37 37.50
C GLN A 1015 -30.09 -1.75 37.56
N ASP A 1016 -29.32 -2.82 37.37
CA ASP A 1016 -29.79 -4.21 37.43
C ASP A 1016 -29.41 -4.92 38.73
N GLY A 1017 -28.92 -4.16 39.72
CA GLY A 1017 -28.67 -4.61 41.09
C GLY A 1017 -27.36 -5.39 41.30
N GLY A 1018 -26.46 -5.44 40.31
CA GLY A 1018 -25.08 -5.88 40.51
C GLY A 1018 -24.87 -7.35 40.92
N ASN A 1019 -25.87 -8.23 40.77
CA ASN A 1019 -25.81 -9.56 41.39
C ASN A 1019 -24.93 -10.56 40.62
N CYS A 1020 -23.63 -10.54 40.88
CA CYS A 1020 -22.60 -11.39 40.24
C CYS A 1020 -22.31 -12.72 40.95
N GLY A 1021 -23.18 -13.11 41.89
CA GLY A 1021 -23.11 -14.39 42.59
C GLY A 1021 -22.18 -14.42 43.81
N VAL A 1022 -21.35 -13.39 44.01
CA VAL A 1022 -20.50 -13.21 45.21
C VAL A 1022 -20.92 -12.02 46.09
N GLY A 1023 -21.83 -11.18 45.61
CA GLY A 1023 -22.35 -9.98 46.27
C GLY A 1023 -22.97 -9.04 45.22
N PRO A 1024 -23.62 -7.95 45.64
CA PRO A 1024 -23.98 -6.86 44.73
C PRO A 1024 -22.75 -6.02 44.35
N GLU A 1025 -22.46 -5.94 43.06
CA GLU A 1025 -21.50 -5.07 42.38
C GLU A 1025 -22.27 -3.87 41.80
N ASP A 1026 -22.62 -2.90 42.65
CA ASP A 1026 -23.43 -1.75 42.26
C ASP A 1026 -22.79 -0.40 42.60
N MET A 1027 -21.47 -0.39 42.80
CA MET A 1027 -20.68 0.82 43.10
C MET A 1027 -20.34 1.65 41.86
N GLY A 1028 -19.98 2.92 42.09
CA GLY A 1028 -19.52 3.80 41.01
C GLY A 1028 -18.18 3.33 40.41
N ILE A 1029 -17.21 3.02 41.27
CA ILE A 1029 -15.88 2.52 40.88
C ILE A 1029 -15.49 1.35 41.79
N GLU A 1030 -15.03 0.24 41.20
CA GLU A 1030 -14.32 -0.82 41.91
C GLU A 1030 -12.84 -0.86 41.51
N LEU A 1031 -11.93 -0.98 42.49
CA LEU A 1031 -10.48 -0.96 42.22
C LEU A 1031 -9.71 -1.95 43.11
N ALA A 1032 -8.91 -2.83 42.50
CA ALA A 1032 -8.01 -3.74 43.23
C ALA A 1032 -6.53 -3.33 43.22
N GLY A 1033 -6.10 -2.61 42.17
CA GLY A 1033 -4.70 -2.28 41.90
C GLY A 1033 -4.09 -1.22 42.82
N SER A 1034 -2.79 -0.96 42.65
CA SER A 1034 -2.03 0.02 43.47
C SER A 1034 -1.82 1.36 42.75
N ASN A 1035 -1.44 2.41 43.49
CA ASN A 1035 -0.92 3.69 42.96
C ASN A 1035 -1.85 4.47 42.01
N SER A 1036 -3.16 4.23 42.06
CA SER A 1036 -4.13 4.97 41.25
C SER A 1036 -4.44 6.34 41.85
N GLN A 1037 -4.82 7.29 41.00
CA GLN A 1037 -5.22 8.64 41.38
C GLN A 1037 -6.66 8.87 40.95
N ILE A 1038 -7.57 8.95 41.92
CA ILE A 1038 -8.99 9.22 41.71
C ILE A 1038 -9.26 10.60 42.28
N SER A 1039 -9.44 11.61 41.41
CA SER A 1039 -9.53 13.00 41.88
C SER A 1039 -10.51 13.87 41.13
N ASN A 1040 -11.11 14.81 41.85
CA ASN A 1040 -12.01 15.81 41.26
C ASN A 1040 -13.20 15.23 40.45
N ASN A 1041 -13.63 14.01 40.74
CA ASN A 1041 -14.84 13.42 40.16
C ASN A 1041 -16.09 13.83 40.95
N VAL A 1042 -17.26 13.72 40.33
CA VAL A 1042 -18.57 13.82 40.97
C VAL A 1042 -19.20 12.43 40.91
N ILE A 1043 -19.33 11.75 42.04
CA ILE A 1043 -19.75 10.35 42.13
C ILE A 1043 -20.98 10.26 43.03
N TYR A 1044 -22.14 10.04 42.43
CA TYR A 1044 -23.40 10.18 43.16
C TYR A 1044 -24.48 9.23 42.67
N SER A 1045 -25.49 8.97 43.52
CA SER A 1045 -26.67 8.21 43.11
C SER A 1045 -26.39 6.83 42.51
N ASN A 1046 -25.32 6.17 42.96
CA ASN A 1046 -25.01 4.78 42.59
C ASN A 1046 -25.75 3.80 43.51
N GLY A 1047 -25.99 2.57 43.04
CA GLY A 1047 -26.72 1.54 43.77
C GLY A 1047 -26.07 1.17 45.11
N GLY A 1048 -24.74 1.06 45.10
CA GLY A 1048 -23.87 0.80 46.24
C GLY A 1048 -22.96 1.99 46.55
N ALA A 1049 -21.74 1.71 47.03
CA ALA A 1049 -20.80 2.74 47.43
C ALA A 1049 -20.32 3.63 46.25
N GLY A 1050 -19.78 4.81 46.54
CA GLY A 1050 -19.15 5.64 45.51
C GLY A 1050 -17.91 4.96 44.91
N ILE A 1051 -16.97 4.58 45.77
CA ILE A 1051 -15.75 3.82 45.43
C ILE A 1051 -15.63 2.64 46.39
N VAL A 1052 -15.32 1.47 45.86
CA VAL A 1052 -14.89 0.30 46.65
C VAL A 1052 -13.45 -0.05 46.29
N LEU A 1053 -12.59 -0.12 47.30
CA LEU A 1053 -11.24 -0.66 47.14
C LEU A 1053 -11.23 -2.12 47.59
N ILE A 1054 -10.85 -3.03 46.69
CA ILE A 1054 -10.81 -4.48 46.97
C ILE A 1054 -9.38 -5.01 46.94
N GLY A 1055 -9.20 -6.27 47.34
CA GLY A 1055 -7.92 -6.97 47.22
C GLY A 1055 -6.83 -6.43 48.15
N SER A 1056 -5.63 -6.17 47.62
CA SER A 1056 -4.44 -5.81 48.42
C SER A 1056 -3.60 -4.67 47.84
N GLY A 1057 -4.02 -4.05 46.74
CA GLY A 1057 -3.30 -2.93 46.13
C GLY A 1057 -3.37 -1.68 46.99
N ASN A 1058 -2.27 -0.92 47.10
CA ASN A 1058 -2.12 0.21 48.01
C ASN A 1058 -1.58 1.47 47.32
N GLY A 1059 -1.50 2.59 48.03
CA GLY A 1059 -1.02 3.86 47.46
C GLY A 1059 -2.04 4.54 46.56
N ASN A 1060 -3.33 4.20 46.71
CA ASN A 1060 -4.42 4.78 45.92
C ASN A 1060 -4.88 6.12 46.53
N LEU A 1061 -4.64 7.21 45.78
CA LEU A 1061 -4.98 8.57 46.17
C LEU A 1061 -6.42 8.85 45.77
N ILE A 1062 -7.27 9.13 46.74
CA ILE A 1062 -8.66 9.57 46.53
C ILE A 1062 -8.73 10.99 47.07
N SER A 1063 -8.81 12.00 46.19
CA SER A 1063 -8.68 13.40 46.61
C SER A 1063 -9.69 14.30 45.93
N GLN A 1064 -10.36 15.14 46.72
CA GLN A 1064 -11.26 16.20 46.24
C GLN A 1064 -12.37 15.71 45.30
N ASN A 1065 -12.82 14.46 45.43
CA ASN A 1065 -14.04 13.99 44.77
C ASN A 1065 -15.26 14.46 45.56
N SER A 1066 -16.38 14.69 44.88
CA SER A 1066 -17.69 14.95 45.49
C SER A 1066 -18.50 13.68 45.50
N PHE A 1067 -18.88 13.22 46.69
CA PHE A 1067 -19.73 12.06 46.91
C PHE A 1067 -21.04 12.47 47.55
N TYR A 1068 -22.16 12.01 47.01
CA TYR A 1068 -23.48 12.21 47.63
C TYR A 1068 -24.53 11.22 47.13
N ALA A 1069 -25.49 10.89 48.00
CA ALA A 1069 -26.63 10.03 47.67
C ALA A 1069 -26.25 8.68 47.03
N ASN A 1070 -25.05 8.13 47.28
CA ASN A 1070 -24.75 6.75 46.90
C ASN A 1070 -25.43 5.78 47.88
N GLY A 1071 -25.54 4.51 47.49
CA GLY A 1071 -26.28 3.50 48.25
C GLY A 1071 -27.78 3.53 47.99
N ILE A 1072 -28.22 3.82 46.75
CA ILE A 1072 -29.66 3.86 46.41
C ILE A 1072 -30.34 2.50 46.60
N ASN A 1073 -29.64 1.41 46.31
CA ASN A 1073 -30.17 0.04 46.47
C ASN A 1073 -30.04 -0.43 47.92
N ALA A 1074 -28.92 -0.13 48.56
CA ALA A 1074 -28.65 -0.45 49.95
C ALA A 1074 -27.77 0.63 50.62
N PRO A 1075 -27.98 0.90 51.93
CA PRO A 1075 -27.05 1.67 52.76
C PRO A 1075 -25.57 1.37 52.43
N ALA A 1076 -24.80 2.39 52.04
CA ALA A 1076 -23.40 2.25 51.60
C ALA A 1076 -22.56 3.48 51.99
N LEU A 1077 -21.25 3.45 51.76
CA LEU A 1077 -20.33 4.58 52.02
C LEU A 1077 -19.96 5.32 50.73
N GLY A 1078 -19.42 6.53 50.86
CA GLY A 1078 -18.78 7.21 49.72
C GLY A 1078 -17.48 6.49 49.28
N ILE A 1079 -16.68 6.06 50.25
CA ILE A 1079 -15.47 5.23 50.07
C ILE A 1079 -15.60 4.06 51.03
N ASP A 1080 -15.59 2.84 50.50
CA ASP A 1080 -15.63 1.59 51.25
C ASP A 1080 -14.34 0.78 51.00
N ILE A 1081 -13.68 0.37 52.07
CA ILE A 1081 -12.46 -0.43 52.01
C ILE A 1081 -12.84 -1.90 52.25
N LEU A 1082 -12.48 -2.77 51.31
CA LEU A 1082 -12.80 -4.20 51.29
C LEU A 1082 -14.29 -4.55 51.09
N GLY A 1083 -15.19 -3.56 50.95
CA GLY A 1083 -16.61 -3.81 50.75
C GLY A 1083 -17.28 -4.38 52.00
N ASP A 1084 -16.74 -4.11 53.18
CA ASP A 1084 -17.19 -4.68 54.46
C ASP A 1084 -17.91 -3.67 55.37
N GLY A 1085 -18.11 -2.45 54.87
CA GLY A 1085 -18.70 -1.32 55.59
C GLY A 1085 -17.62 -0.46 56.22
N VAL A 1086 -17.84 0.04 57.44
CA VAL A 1086 -16.89 0.96 58.09
C VAL A 1086 -15.75 0.18 58.76
N THR A 1087 -14.52 0.41 58.32
CA THR A 1087 -13.30 -0.08 58.97
C THR A 1087 -12.93 0.82 60.15
N LEU A 1088 -13.36 0.47 61.37
CA LEU A 1088 -13.10 1.26 62.57
C LEU A 1088 -11.60 1.44 62.89
N ASN A 1089 -11.21 2.64 63.34
CA ASN A 1089 -9.85 2.91 63.80
C ASN A 1089 -9.47 2.04 65.01
N ASP A 1090 -8.24 1.52 65.02
CA ASP A 1090 -7.72 0.67 66.10
C ASP A 1090 -6.29 1.05 66.57
N LEU A 1091 -5.77 0.32 67.57
CA LEU A 1091 -4.46 0.57 68.20
C LEU A 1091 -3.29 -0.22 67.54
N ASN A 1092 -3.57 -1.10 66.59
CA ASN A 1092 -2.62 -2.07 66.04
C ASN A 1092 -2.47 -1.91 64.52
N ASP A 1093 -2.02 -0.73 64.10
CA ASP A 1093 -1.68 -0.28 62.73
C ASP A 1093 -0.83 -1.22 61.83
N ALA A 1094 -0.63 -2.48 62.22
CA ALA A 1094 0.03 -3.57 61.51
C ALA A 1094 -0.93 -4.45 60.68
N ASP A 1095 -2.19 -4.05 60.50
CA ASP A 1095 -3.10 -4.73 59.59
C ASP A 1095 -2.64 -4.55 58.12
N GLY A 1096 -3.16 -5.39 57.21
CA GLY A 1096 -2.94 -5.28 55.76
C GLY A 1096 -4.26 -5.01 55.04
N GLY A 1097 -4.23 -4.24 53.95
CA GLY A 1097 -5.42 -3.87 53.19
C GLY A 1097 -5.18 -2.76 52.16
N PRO A 1098 -6.18 -2.44 51.31
CA PRO A 1098 -6.00 -1.56 50.15
C PRO A 1098 -5.61 -0.11 50.45
N ASN A 1099 -5.87 0.38 51.66
CA ASN A 1099 -5.45 1.71 52.10
C ASN A 1099 -4.20 1.69 53.01
N GLY A 1100 -3.52 0.54 53.15
CA GLY A 1100 -2.39 0.40 54.06
C GLY A 1100 -2.74 0.64 55.53
N ASN A 1101 -4.02 0.43 55.89
CA ASN A 1101 -4.52 0.44 57.27
C ASN A 1101 -4.36 1.81 57.91
N LEU A 1102 -4.68 2.81 57.09
CA LEU A 1102 -4.73 4.21 57.47
C LEU A 1102 -6.06 4.51 58.17
N ASN A 1103 -5.97 4.78 59.46
CA ASN A 1103 -7.07 5.30 60.27
C ASN A 1103 -7.57 6.64 59.70
N PHE A 1104 -8.88 6.81 59.58
CA PHE A 1104 -9.48 8.10 59.22
C PHE A 1104 -9.37 9.12 60.38
N PRO A 1105 -9.48 10.43 60.11
CA PRO A 1105 -9.43 11.44 61.16
C PRO A 1105 -10.61 11.29 62.13
N ILE A 1106 -10.39 11.46 63.44
CA ILE A 1106 -11.50 11.59 64.41
C ILE A 1106 -11.73 13.05 64.75
N ILE A 1107 -12.87 13.59 64.34
CA ILE A 1107 -13.25 14.97 64.62
C ILE A 1107 -13.89 15.07 66.02
N SER A 1108 -13.18 15.69 66.95
CA SER A 1108 -13.61 15.89 68.34
C SER A 1108 -14.53 17.11 68.51
N GLY A 1109 -14.41 18.09 67.63
CA GLY A 1109 -15.30 19.24 67.59
C GLY A 1109 -14.99 20.19 66.44
N VAL A 1110 -16.05 20.75 65.86
CA VAL A 1110 -15.97 21.81 64.86
C VAL A 1110 -16.70 23.05 65.37
N TYR A 1111 -16.03 24.19 65.29
CA TYR A 1111 -16.54 25.47 65.82
C TYR A 1111 -16.51 26.56 64.75
N GLY A 1112 -17.69 26.99 64.31
CA GLY A 1112 -17.87 28.10 63.37
C GLY A 1112 -17.96 29.46 64.07
N SER A 1113 -17.40 30.48 63.44
CA SER A 1113 -17.63 31.90 63.72
C SER A 1113 -18.06 32.62 62.45
N ALA A 1114 -18.33 33.93 62.51
CA ALA A 1114 -18.67 34.72 61.33
C ALA A 1114 -17.54 34.79 60.27
N THR A 1115 -16.30 34.44 60.63
CA THR A 1115 -15.13 34.61 59.75
C THR A 1115 -14.19 33.41 59.72
N SER A 1116 -14.37 32.41 60.59
CA SER A 1116 -13.43 31.29 60.72
C SER A 1116 -14.12 29.98 61.07
N LEU A 1117 -13.49 28.87 60.69
CA LEU A 1117 -13.85 27.52 61.09
C LEU A 1117 -12.66 26.92 61.85
N THR A 1118 -12.90 26.45 63.08
CA THR A 1118 -11.89 25.73 63.88
C THR A 1118 -12.27 24.26 63.96
N VAL A 1119 -11.35 23.37 63.57
CA VAL A 1119 -11.55 21.92 63.61
C VAL A 1119 -10.51 21.30 64.53
N GLU A 1120 -10.95 20.52 65.50
CA GLU A 1120 -10.10 19.83 66.48
C GLU A 1120 -10.37 18.32 66.43
N GLY A 1121 -9.33 17.49 66.47
CA GLY A 1121 -9.49 16.05 66.35
C GLY A 1121 -8.19 15.28 66.53
N TRP A 1122 -8.16 14.04 66.07
CA TRP A 1122 -6.98 13.18 66.06
C TRP A 1122 -6.70 12.64 64.66
N SER A 1123 -5.44 12.60 64.26
CA SER A 1123 -4.99 11.93 63.04
C SER A 1123 -3.49 11.61 63.13
N ARG A 1124 -3.01 10.69 62.28
CA ARG A 1124 -1.59 10.28 62.25
C ARG A 1124 -0.70 11.42 61.75
N PRO A 1125 0.52 11.55 62.30
CA PRO A 1125 1.37 12.64 61.87
C PRO A 1125 1.83 12.64 60.43
N GLY A 1126 1.79 13.84 59.82
CA GLY A 1126 2.08 14.02 58.40
C GLY A 1126 0.97 13.55 57.46
N ALA A 1127 -0.18 13.07 57.97
CA ALA A 1127 -1.34 12.79 57.15
C ALA A 1127 -1.93 14.09 56.58
N THR A 1128 -2.30 14.04 55.31
CA THR A 1128 -3.06 15.09 54.63
C THR A 1128 -4.54 14.85 54.88
N LEU A 1129 -5.21 15.81 55.52
CA LEU A 1129 -6.62 15.75 55.88
C LEU A 1129 -7.43 16.58 54.90
N GLU A 1130 -8.44 15.97 54.28
CA GLU A 1130 -9.40 16.68 53.45
C GLU A 1130 -10.75 16.73 54.16
N PHE A 1131 -11.29 17.94 54.35
CA PHE A 1131 -12.57 18.16 55.02
C PHE A 1131 -13.67 18.43 54.00
N PHE A 1132 -14.87 17.93 54.26
CA PHE A 1132 -16.02 18.05 53.38
C PHE A 1132 -17.29 18.37 54.16
N VAL A 1133 -18.17 19.19 53.58
CA VAL A 1133 -19.58 19.22 53.97
C VAL A 1133 -20.25 17.97 53.41
N THR A 1134 -21.11 17.35 54.20
CA THR A 1134 -21.70 16.04 53.85
C THR A 1134 -22.92 16.16 52.96
N ASP A 1135 -23.27 15.04 52.33
CA ASP A 1135 -24.37 14.74 51.40
C ASP A 1135 -25.81 15.07 51.87
N ILE A 1136 -26.07 15.09 53.18
CA ILE A 1136 -27.40 15.33 53.77
C ILE A 1136 -28.01 16.70 53.38
N ASN A 1137 -27.24 17.62 52.79
CA ASN A 1137 -27.70 18.96 52.45
C ASN A 1137 -28.30 19.11 51.04
N GLU A 1138 -27.93 18.27 50.07
CA GLU A 1138 -28.42 18.39 48.67
C GLU A 1138 -28.86 17.05 48.01
N GLY A 1139 -28.66 15.89 48.67
CA GLY A 1139 -29.01 14.56 48.14
C GLY A 1139 -30.34 13.96 48.62
N THR A 1140 -30.63 12.72 48.19
CA THR A 1140 -31.79 11.92 48.66
C THR A 1140 -31.47 10.98 49.82
N ALA A 1141 -30.20 10.92 50.26
CA ALA A 1141 -29.79 10.11 51.40
C ALA A 1141 -30.52 10.52 52.69
N SER A 1142 -31.07 9.53 53.38
CA SER A 1142 -31.70 9.69 54.68
C SER A 1142 -30.66 9.64 55.79
N ALA A 1143 -30.86 10.42 56.86
CA ALA A 1143 -29.99 10.35 58.02
C ALA A 1143 -29.93 8.92 58.58
N GLY A 1144 -28.73 8.33 58.62
CA GLY A 1144 -28.50 6.95 59.03
C GLY A 1144 -28.23 5.96 57.89
N ASP A 1145 -28.35 6.38 56.63
CA ASP A 1145 -28.05 5.53 55.47
C ASP A 1145 -26.57 5.10 55.43
N ASN A 1146 -25.66 5.83 56.08
CA ASN A 1146 -24.24 5.44 56.18
C ASN A 1146 -23.84 5.06 57.63
N GLN A 1147 -24.79 4.61 58.46
CA GLN A 1147 -24.48 4.07 59.80
C GLN A 1147 -23.97 2.63 59.76
N LEU A 1148 -24.43 1.81 58.80
CA LEU A 1148 -23.99 0.41 58.59
C LEU A 1148 -23.90 -0.45 59.87
N GLY A 1149 -24.83 -0.25 60.81
CA GLY A 1149 -24.88 -0.98 62.08
C GLY A 1149 -24.14 -0.33 63.25
N LEU A 1150 -23.52 0.83 63.04
CA LEU A 1150 -22.89 1.69 64.05
C LEU A 1150 -23.86 2.75 64.61
N LEU A 1151 -23.46 3.47 65.66
CA LEU A 1151 -24.23 4.53 66.30
C LEU A 1151 -24.06 5.89 65.63
N ARG A 1152 -22.92 6.13 64.97
CA ARG A 1152 -22.69 7.33 64.17
C ARG A 1152 -22.76 7.01 62.68
N ASP A 1153 -23.06 8.06 61.95
CA ASP A 1153 -23.06 8.09 60.50
C ASP A 1153 -21.63 8.42 60.03
N TYR A 1154 -21.11 7.65 59.06
CA TYR A 1154 -19.76 7.84 58.50
C TYR A 1154 -19.78 8.52 57.13
N GLY A 1155 -21.00 8.76 56.60
CA GLY A 1155 -21.37 9.66 55.52
C GLY A 1155 -20.53 9.67 54.25
N GLU A 1156 -20.76 10.72 53.48
CA GLU A 1156 -20.06 11.02 52.23
C GLU A 1156 -19.57 12.48 52.23
N GLY A 1157 -18.48 12.76 51.51
CA GLY A 1157 -17.95 14.10 51.35
C GLY A 1157 -18.46 14.78 50.08
N GLN A 1158 -19.50 15.61 50.18
CA GLN A 1158 -20.10 16.28 49.02
C GLN A 1158 -19.32 17.52 48.59
N VAL A 1159 -19.14 18.50 49.49
CA VAL A 1159 -18.53 19.79 49.14
C VAL A 1159 -17.17 19.90 49.82
N TYR A 1160 -16.12 19.94 49.02
CA TYR A 1160 -14.75 20.14 49.50
C TYR A 1160 -14.60 21.49 50.23
N ILE A 1161 -14.04 21.44 51.44
CA ILE A 1161 -13.82 22.61 52.30
C ILE A 1161 -12.36 23.08 52.20
N SER A 1162 -11.42 22.20 52.56
CA SER A 1162 -10.00 22.54 52.70
C SER A 1162 -9.18 21.28 52.88
N THR A 1163 -7.93 21.35 52.43
CA THR A 1163 -6.87 20.38 52.71
C THR A 1163 -5.92 20.96 53.76
N LEU A 1164 -5.59 20.17 54.79
CA LEU A 1164 -4.71 20.53 55.88
C LEU A 1164 -3.75 19.37 56.15
N VAL A 1165 -2.61 19.62 56.79
CA VAL A 1165 -1.63 18.55 57.08
C VAL A 1165 -1.40 18.50 58.59
N GLU A 1166 -1.62 17.34 59.20
CA GLU A 1166 -1.28 17.10 60.62
C GLU A 1166 0.20 17.43 60.85
N GLY A 1167 0.49 18.15 61.94
CA GLY A 1167 1.87 18.41 62.35
C GLY A 1167 2.57 19.47 61.50
N SER A 1168 1.84 20.08 60.56
CA SER A 1168 2.28 21.28 59.85
C SER A 1168 2.33 22.49 60.78
N GLY A 1169 2.96 23.58 60.34
CA GLY A 1169 2.99 24.84 61.10
C GLY A 1169 1.61 25.49 61.31
N SER A 1170 0.58 25.03 60.61
CA SER A 1170 -0.81 25.45 60.80
C SER A 1170 -1.51 24.69 61.92
N ASP A 1171 -0.94 23.58 62.39
CA ASP A 1171 -1.46 22.76 63.46
C ASP A 1171 -1.12 23.37 64.83
N GLN A 1172 -2.15 23.69 65.61
CA GLN A 1172 -2.01 24.39 66.90
C GLN A 1172 -2.02 23.44 68.10
N ASP A 1173 -2.22 22.15 67.89
CA ASP A 1173 -2.19 21.11 68.92
C ASP A 1173 -1.40 19.94 68.33
N SER A 1174 -0.42 19.42 69.06
CA SER A 1174 0.44 18.33 68.57
C SER A 1174 0.67 17.28 69.66
N ASN A 1175 -0.25 17.23 70.63
CA ASN A 1175 -0.13 16.34 71.77
C ASN A 1175 -0.53 14.92 71.36
N LEU A 1176 0.34 13.94 71.63
CA LEU A 1176 0.01 12.52 71.52
C LEU A 1176 -0.94 12.14 72.66
N LEU A 1177 -2.20 11.81 72.35
CA LEU A 1177 -3.23 11.50 73.34
C LEU A 1177 -4.11 10.33 72.85
N PRO A 1178 -4.46 9.37 73.72
CA PRO A 1178 -5.41 8.33 73.35
C PRO A 1178 -6.82 8.88 73.23
N TYR A 1179 -7.62 8.30 72.33
CA TYR A 1179 -9.06 8.51 72.27
C TYR A 1179 -9.80 7.17 72.18
N THR A 1180 -11.07 7.18 72.59
CA THR A 1180 -12.03 6.11 72.31
C THR A 1180 -13.41 6.75 72.16
N ASP A 1181 -14.12 6.48 71.07
CA ASP A 1181 -15.47 7.03 70.84
C ASP A 1181 -16.60 6.02 71.14
N MET A 1182 -17.82 6.32 70.69
CA MET A 1182 -19.01 5.51 70.99
C MET A 1182 -19.15 4.27 70.10
N ASP A 1183 -18.56 4.29 68.91
CA ASP A 1183 -18.60 3.19 67.95
C ASP A 1183 -17.42 2.23 68.12
N GLY A 1184 -16.46 2.62 68.96
CA GLY A 1184 -15.31 1.80 69.31
C GLY A 1184 -14.03 2.21 68.57
N ASN A 1185 -14.05 3.31 67.80
CA ASN A 1185 -12.82 3.87 67.24
C ASN A 1185 -11.87 4.19 68.38
N THR A 1186 -10.67 3.64 68.34
CA THR A 1186 -9.66 3.84 69.38
C THR A 1186 -8.27 3.90 68.77
N ASP A 1187 -7.49 4.91 69.11
CA ASP A 1187 -6.09 5.01 68.66
C ASP A 1187 -5.30 5.84 69.71
N ASN A 1188 -3.98 5.78 69.63
CA ASN A 1188 -3.04 6.62 70.37
C ASN A 1188 -2.18 7.42 69.37
N THR A 1189 -2.76 8.51 68.87
CA THR A 1189 -2.16 9.35 67.84
C THR A 1189 -2.21 10.83 68.23
N ASN A 1190 -1.68 11.70 67.37
CA ASN A 1190 -1.62 13.12 67.65
C ASN A 1190 -3.00 13.76 67.58
N LYS A 1191 -3.25 14.64 68.53
CA LYS A 1191 -4.34 15.60 68.44
C LYS A 1191 -3.93 16.71 67.49
N PHE A 1192 -4.86 17.19 66.66
CA PHE A 1192 -4.69 18.35 65.80
C PHE A 1192 -5.67 19.47 66.18
N LYS A 1193 -5.31 20.71 65.85
CA LYS A 1193 -6.19 21.89 65.89
C LYS A 1193 -5.87 22.85 64.77
N PHE A 1194 -6.79 22.97 63.82
CA PHE A 1194 -6.68 23.93 62.73
C PHE A 1194 -7.70 25.05 62.87
N THR A 1195 -7.32 26.26 62.44
CA THR A 1195 -8.26 27.37 62.27
C THR A 1195 -8.06 27.97 60.90
N ILE A 1196 -9.08 27.84 60.06
CA ILE A 1196 -9.09 28.33 58.68
C ILE A 1196 -10.13 29.46 58.53
N PRO A 1197 -10.04 30.31 57.50
CA PRO A 1197 -11.14 31.20 57.12
C PRO A 1197 -12.43 30.39 56.90
N LEU A 1198 -13.58 30.97 57.23
CA LEU A 1198 -14.86 30.29 56.98
C LEU A 1198 -15.00 30.07 55.45
N PRO A 1199 -15.09 28.83 54.97
CA PRO A 1199 -15.20 28.55 53.54
C PRO A 1199 -16.52 29.09 52.98
N PRO A 1200 -16.56 29.56 51.72
CA PRO A 1200 -17.80 29.99 51.08
C PRO A 1200 -18.83 28.85 51.07
N GLY A 1201 -20.10 29.18 51.35
CA GLY A 1201 -21.20 28.21 51.36
C GLY A 1201 -21.37 27.44 52.68
N VAL A 1202 -20.34 27.36 53.52
CA VAL A 1202 -20.39 26.61 54.79
C VAL A 1202 -21.13 27.39 55.88
N THR A 1203 -22.13 26.77 56.51
CA THR A 1203 -22.96 27.38 57.56
C THR A 1203 -22.99 26.60 58.87
N ILE A 1204 -23.29 27.28 59.97
CA ILE A 1204 -23.39 26.65 61.30
C ILE A 1204 -24.62 25.73 61.34
N GLY A 1205 -24.42 24.49 61.79
CA GLY A 1205 -25.44 23.44 61.81
C GLY A 1205 -25.26 22.37 60.74
N GLU A 1206 -24.41 22.62 59.74
CA GLU A 1206 -24.00 21.60 58.76
C GLU A 1206 -23.13 20.52 59.42
N LEU A 1207 -23.11 19.34 58.80
CA LEU A 1207 -22.29 18.20 59.19
C LEU A 1207 -21.03 18.18 58.32
N ILE A 1208 -19.89 17.90 58.95
CA ILE A 1208 -18.60 17.72 58.30
C ILE A 1208 -18.11 16.30 58.51
N THR A 1209 -17.48 15.77 57.46
CA THR A 1209 -16.64 14.58 57.51
C THR A 1209 -15.24 14.90 56.94
N ALA A 1210 -14.30 13.97 57.08
CA ALA A 1210 -12.96 14.10 56.57
C ALA A 1210 -12.36 12.75 56.18
N THR A 1211 -11.42 12.78 55.25
CA THR A 1211 -10.51 11.68 54.94
C THR A 1211 -9.09 12.03 55.40
N ALA A 1212 -8.26 11.01 55.56
CA ALA A 1212 -6.82 11.14 55.74
C ALA A 1212 -6.11 10.47 54.56
N THR A 1213 -5.04 11.09 54.08
CA THR A 1213 -4.14 10.51 53.09
C THR A 1213 -2.72 10.49 53.62
N LEU A 1214 -2.07 9.32 53.56
CA LEU A 1214 -0.66 9.15 53.93
C LEU A 1214 -0.01 8.16 52.97
N SER A 1215 1.19 8.48 52.49
CA SER A 1215 1.92 7.64 51.51
C SER A 1215 1.05 7.29 50.28
N ASN A 1216 0.28 8.27 49.78
CA ASN A 1216 -0.72 8.15 48.72
C ASN A 1216 -1.91 7.23 48.99
N SER A 1217 -2.02 6.52 50.12
CA SER A 1217 -3.24 5.78 50.45
C SER A 1217 -4.24 6.69 51.17
N THR A 1218 -5.52 6.58 50.84
CA THR A 1218 -6.61 7.38 51.46
C THR A 1218 -7.54 6.53 52.31
N SER A 1219 -7.93 7.04 53.48
CA SER A 1219 -8.89 6.40 54.38
C SER A 1219 -10.33 6.53 53.90
N GLU A 1220 -11.23 5.80 54.54
CA GLU A 1220 -12.68 6.08 54.49
C GLU A 1220 -13.00 7.46 55.10
N PHE A 1221 -14.26 7.84 55.02
CA PHE A 1221 -14.78 9.04 55.68
C PHE A 1221 -14.93 8.85 57.20
N SER A 1222 -14.58 9.90 57.94
CA SER A 1222 -14.76 9.97 59.40
C SER A 1222 -16.24 10.02 59.82
N PRO A 1223 -16.56 9.72 61.08
CA PRO A 1223 -17.90 9.98 61.61
C PRO A 1223 -18.31 11.45 61.51
N LEU A 1224 -19.58 11.71 61.19
CA LEU A 1224 -20.11 13.06 61.00
C LEU A 1224 -19.99 13.93 62.26
N SER A 1225 -19.61 15.20 62.07
CA SER A 1225 -19.46 16.19 63.13
C SER A 1225 -20.17 17.50 62.78
N GLU A 1226 -21.07 17.94 63.66
CA GLU A 1226 -21.82 19.19 63.50
C GLU A 1226 -20.95 20.43 63.73
N ILE A 1227 -21.06 21.41 62.83
CA ILE A 1227 -20.48 22.74 62.99
C ILE A 1227 -21.27 23.51 64.06
N ARG A 1228 -20.66 23.71 65.24
CA ARG A 1228 -21.31 24.39 66.37
C ARG A 1228 -20.83 25.82 66.54
N THR A 1229 -21.64 26.66 67.20
CA THR A 1229 -21.14 27.97 67.68
C THR A 1229 -20.13 27.77 68.81
N ASN A 1230 -19.07 28.56 68.82
CA ASN A 1230 -18.10 28.53 69.91
C ASN A 1230 -18.76 28.96 71.24
N SER A 1231 -19.07 27.99 72.11
CA SER A 1231 -19.71 28.23 73.39
C SER A 1231 -18.66 28.73 74.37
N LEU A 1232 -18.50 30.04 74.49
CA LEU A 1232 -17.66 30.62 75.53
C LEU A 1232 -18.32 30.33 76.89
N ILE A 1233 -17.96 29.21 77.51
CA ILE A 1233 -18.29 28.97 78.93
C ILE A 1233 -17.47 29.98 79.73
N THR A 1234 -18.00 31.17 79.92
CA THR A 1234 -17.53 32.03 81.02
C THR A 1234 -17.87 31.29 82.31
N ASN A 1235 -16.84 30.78 82.98
CA ASN A 1235 -16.90 30.15 84.29
C ASN A 1235 -17.72 31.01 85.27
N LYS A 1236 -19.04 30.77 85.39
CA LYS A 1236 -19.81 31.23 86.54
C LYS A 1236 -19.45 30.30 87.69
N ARG A 1237 -18.55 30.77 88.57
CA ARG A 1237 -18.21 30.17 89.87
C ARG A 1237 -19.43 29.48 90.52
N ILE A 1238 -19.47 28.16 90.46
CA ILE A 1238 -20.32 27.36 91.37
C ILE A 1238 -19.58 27.31 92.71
N THR A 1239 -20.05 28.11 93.67
CA THR A 1239 -19.57 28.05 95.07
C THR A 1239 -20.44 27.05 95.83
N TYR A 1240 -19.90 25.87 96.16
CA TYR A 1240 -20.51 24.98 97.15
C TYR A 1240 -20.31 25.57 98.56
N ARG A 1241 -21.40 25.84 99.29
CA ARG A 1241 -21.37 26.00 100.76
C ARG A 1241 -21.60 24.63 101.40
N ILE A 1242 -20.55 24.04 101.95
CA ILE A 1242 -20.65 22.93 102.91
C ILE A 1242 -21.19 23.50 104.23
N LYS A 1243 -22.32 22.97 104.72
CA LYS A 1243 -22.81 23.22 106.08
C LYS A 1243 -22.38 22.02 106.94
N LYS A 1244 -21.50 22.25 107.92
CA LYS A 1244 -21.23 21.28 108.99
C LYS A 1244 -22.45 21.19 109.91
N ASN A 1245 -22.99 19.98 110.08
CA ASN A 1245 -23.14 19.30 111.36
C ASN A 1245 -23.52 17.84 111.11
#